data_AF-A0A0G4IVH7-F1
#
_entry.id   AF-A0A0G4IVH7-F1
#
_cell.length_a   1.000
_cell.length_b   1.000
_cell.length_c   1.000
_cell.angle_alpha   90.00
_cell.angle_beta   90.00
_cell.angle_gamma   90.00
#
_symmetry.space_group_name_H-M   'P 1'
#
loop_
_entity.id
_entity.type
_entity.pdbx_description
1 polymer ?
#
loop_
_entity_poly.entity_id
_entity_poly.type
_entity_poly.pdbx_seq_one_letter_code
_entity_poly.pdbx_strand_id
1 'polypeptide(L)'
;MAADLMRKAQESRRAAETVVAASTAISNGQRHRSVDAALAKLKTIKKTHKDSVAENDIRLVVMLNDSGEEHHALLQHVFPANKPLLVGEASDLTSLTYMEEPNVLRSLQERYGHRQCYTAIASILVAVNPYKRLDIYGADYMMKYRTEANGGAGHKGKLPPHIFAWAETAYADLCRPFSTRRQAAPVNQSIIVCGESGSGKTESSKYLMRYLANRSHSAVGAGDDEIEKHERLVERQVLEANHILEAFGNANTLLNHNSSRFGKFTRLYFATENVGAGHGEVVGASTTTYLLEKSRLVRQNKGERNFHVFYQLCAGLNAREKAELHLEGVDATEFHYINQGGCMTVDGIDDREWFSGLLKSMGVLGITEADRAQVFSVIAAILHLGNIDYVEDPKTAGASIIKPACETSLQFAADLLGLSSPELKAAFRKRLTTVRIKTPTEWIEKNLSVTDARFNRDSVAKSIYSGLFGWVVGQINRALTATTSLPWIGILDVFGFESFQTNSFEQFCINFANEMLQQHFNQEILLSEQKEYAKEAILWQPMNVPDNQSTIDLVSDSRTGILSLLDSSCRMRGTTVDAFVDSLIKAHAKHERFDQVVRRGVNKDVRAGFVIHHYAGHVVYNAAEFLVKNNDSDDPDSVALFSQSSSAVLRALFQANGDDEPAAKAGGPRKAQTSFSSVSATFKKQLASLMETLQSTSAYFVRCIKPNTKCESWAFDLDYVRPQLRCGGLVEAVRMLKVGFPTRVTFDQVYAQYSPLLDPAPRTPLNKRDFSQAVLFLFGLRRNEYQLGLTKVFFRAGKRAFLETVMNRDEKLTAKDMAALMGFINRKRWQRLIGTVKSLVIQWRAIKLERCLEQWRQAARILCIYHRSLVRRLRRARRTIAIRRLQAAVKTYSLTCAAMGELRKAKLEQERLARLEQERQEQSRRQKQAEEAAAAAAAAAAQEDEQRRAEAERAEIAAAVARATAAAGGAGAAAAGGRGPKSSTSSRVASVAHSRVASTLAGQGTAAPAGAAGDSKRVQALEAENAQLQEKLRTALAEIDRLKDVVDQLDDINNRLVEDLMNELVLRTQVQEESAGGGPLPAMAQGDMYGAAAAEANVDQFKASGGFVPPAHAGPRRQLISHASARRNESECAIQ
;
A
#
# COMPACT_ATOMS: atom_id res chain seq x y z
N MET A 1 -21.53 -13.42 44.03
CA MET A 1 -20.82 -12.74 42.90
C MET A 1 -19.83 -11.69 43.41
N ALA A 2 -20.25 -10.59 44.05
CA ALA A 2 -19.33 -9.53 44.52
C ALA A 2 -18.16 -10.01 45.40
N ALA A 3 -18.41 -10.89 46.38
CA ALA A 3 -17.34 -11.48 47.21
C ALA A 3 -16.34 -12.32 46.41
N ASP A 4 -16.77 -12.96 45.31
CA ASP A 4 -15.89 -13.76 44.44
C ASP A 4 -15.07 -12.87 43.50
N LEU A 5 -15.61 -11.72 43.09
CA LEU A 5 -14.85 -10.64 42.42
C LEU A 5 -13.83 -10.01 43.37
N MET A 6 -14.18 -9.72 44.63
CA MET A 6 -13.21 -9.24 45.62
C MET A 6 -12.11 -10.27 45.90
N ARG A 7 -12.45 -11.56 46.03
CA ARG A 7 -11.46 -12.64 46.17
C ARG A 7 -10.51 -12.68 44.97
N LYS A 8 -11.03 -12.68 43.74
CA LYS A 8 -10.22 -12.65 42.51
C LYS A 8 -9.37 -11.39 42.39
N ALA A 9 -9.87 -10.23 42.84
CA ALA A 9 -9.10 -8.99 42.90
C ALA A 9 -7.97 -9.07 43.95
N GLN A 10 -8.21 -9.67 45.12
CA GLN A 10 -7.18 -9.92 46.13
C GLN A 10 -6.14 -10.97 45.67
N GLU A 11 -6.56 -12.00 44.93
CA GLU A 11 -5.68 -13.01 44.34
C GLU A 11 -4.79 -12.40 43.24
N SER A 12 -5.37 -11.62 42.32
CA SER A 12 -4.61 -10.86 41.30
C SER A 12 -3.68 -9.82 41.93
N ARG A 13 -4.12 -9.13 42.99
CA ARG A 13 -3.29 -8.18 43.74
C ARG A 13 -2.12 -8.88 44.42
N ARG A 14 -2.34 -10.01 45.11
CA ARG A 14 -1.28 -10.83 45.70
C ARG A 14 -0.32 -11.39 44.66
N ALA A 15 -0.82 -11.76 43.48
CA ALA A 15 0.04 -12.19 42.37
C ALA A 15 0.93 -11.04 41.86
N ALA A 16 0.42 -9.82 41.75
CA ALA A 16 1.21 -8.63 41.42
C ALA A 16 2.23 -8.28 42.53
N GLU A 17 1.82 -8.31 43.80
CA GLU A 17 2.70 -8.12 44.97
C GLU A 17 3.81 -9.20 45.01
N THR A 18 3.52 -10.44 44.61
CA THR A 18 4.51 -11.52 44.48
C THR A 18 5.46 -11.33 43.28
N VAL A 19 5.03 -10.65 42.21
CA VAL A 19 5.92 -10.26 41.10
C VAL A 19 6.87 -9.13 41.53
N VAL A 20 6.39 -8.17 42.35
CA VAL A 20 7.24 -7.10 42.92
C VAL A 20 8.25 -7.65 43.93
N ALA A 21 7.81 -8.54 44.83
CA ALA A 21 8.66 -9.13 45.86
C ALA A 21 9.79 -10.05 45.33
N ALA A 22 9.78 -10.40 44.04
CA ALA A 22 10.77 -11.29 43.42
C ALA A 22 12.04 -10.57 42.88
N SER A 23 12.21 -9.27 43.14
CA SER A 23 13.27 -8.45 42.53
C SER A 23 14.56 -8.31 43.37
N THR A 24 14.57 -8.73 44.64
CA THR A 24 15.64 -8.46 45.61
C THR A 24 16.67 -9.60 45.75
N ALA A 25 17.56 -9.75 44.77
CA ALA A 25 18.86 -10.43 44.92
C ALA A 25 19.88 -9.98 43.86
N ILE A 26 21.09 -9.59 44.28
CA ILE A 26 22.12 -9.00 43.40
C ILE A 26 23.28 -10.00 43.16
N SER A 27 23.63 -10.25 41.89
CA SER A 27 25.02 -10.58 41.49
C SER A 27 25.28 -10.31 39.99
N ASN A 28 26.56 -10.12 39.64
CA ASN A 28 27.02 -9.47 38.40
C ASN A 28 26.94 -10.32 37.11
N GLY A 29 25.90 -11.14 36.95
CA GLY A 29 25.66 -11.92 35.72
C GLY A 29 24.21 -11.98 35.24
N GLN A 30 23.23 -11.50 36.02
CA GLN A 30 21.81 -11.79 35.77
C GLN A 30 20.97 -10.62 35.23
N ARG A 31 21.53 -9.41 35.09
CA ARG A 31 20.79 -8.15 34.80
C ARG A 31 19.82 -8.20 33.60
N HIS A 32 20.15 -8.90 32.52
CA HIS A 32 19.21 -9.07 31.39
C HIS A 32 18.12 -10.14 31.64
N ARG A 33 18.44 -11.19 32.40
CA ARG A 33 17.52 -12.34 32.58
C ARG A 33 16.31 -12.01 33.44
N SER A 34 16.41 -11.09 34.40
CA SER A 34 15.27 -10.70 35.25
C SER A 34 14.16 -10.00 34.45
N VAL A 35 14.51 -9.03 33.60
CA VAL A 35 13.55 -8.29 32.76
C VAL A 35 12.89 -9.21 31.71
N ASP A 36 13.69 -10.02 31.00
CA ASP A 36 13.13 -10.97 30.03
C ASP A 36 12.26 -12.05 30.71
N ALA A 37 12.64 -12.54 31.90
CA ALA A 37 11.83 -13.50 32.67
C ALA A 37 10.55 -12.86 33.22
N ALA A 38 10.58 -11.59 33.63
CA ALA A 38 9.40 -10.84 34.05
C ALA A 38 8.43 -10.66 32.86
N LEU A 39 8.92 -10.21 31.70
CA LEU A 39 8.14 -10.08 30.47
C LEU A 39 7.60 -11.44 29.98
N ALA A 40 8.35 -12.52 30.14
CA ALA A 40 7.90 -13.88 29.83
C ALA A 40 6.80 -14.36 30.81
N LYS A 41 6.96 -14.14 32.12
CA LYS A 41 5.90 -14.41 33.11
C LYS A 41 4.64 -13.59 32.82
N LEU A 42 4.78 -12.31 32.49
CA LEU A 42 3.67 -11.39 32.21
C LEU A 42 2.89 -11.82 30.95
N LYS A 43 3.60 -12.26 29.90
CA LYS A 43 2.99 -12.92 28.73
C LYS A 43 2.30 -14.26 29.06
N THR A 44 2.84 -15.03 30.00
CA THR A 44 2.18 -16.26 30.49
C THR A 44 0.91 -15.95 31.27
N ILE A 45 0.93 -14.95 32.15
CA ILE A 45 -0.22 -14.49 32.95
C ILE A 45 -1.33 -13.94 32.04
N LYS A 46 -0.99 -13.12 31.04
CA LYS A 46 -1.93 -12.68 29.98
C LYS A 46 -2.54 -13.85 29.18
N LYS A 47 -1.91 -15.03 29.18
CA LYS A 47 -2.40 -16.22 28.48
C LYS A 47 -3.30 -17.11 29.34
N THR A 48 -3.21 -17.02 30.67
CA THR A 48 -4.14 -17.68 31.61
C THR A 48 -5.31 -16.78 32.02
N HIS A 49 -5.11 -15.47 32.14
CA HIS A 49 -6.14 -14.49 32.49
C HIS A 49 -6.45 -13.60 31.30
N LYS A 50 -7.59 -13.87 30.64
CA LYS A 50 -8.16 -12.96 29.65
C LYS A 50 -8.50 -11.61 30.30
N ASP A 51 -8.07 -10.55 29.61
CA ASP A 51 -8.74 -9.24 29.52
C ASP A 51 -9.00 -8.46 30.84
N SER A 52 -8.25 -8.74 31.92
CA SER A 52 -8.50 -8.16 33.26
C SER A 52 -7.38 -7.27 33.85
N VAL A 53 -6.25 -7.09 33.17
CA VAL A 53 -5.19 -6.14 33.57
C VAL A 53 -4.67 -5.40 32.32
N ALA A 54 -4.83 -4.08 32.29
CA ALA A 54 -4.24 -3.25 31.25
C ALA A 54 -2.72 -3.13 31.47
N GLU A 55 -1.95 -3.21 30.40
CA GLU A 55 -0.47 -3.18 30.46
C GLU A 55 0.08 -1.82 30.93
N ASN A 56 -0.75 -0.78 30.85
CA ASN A 56 -0.42 0.60 31.20
C ASN A 56 -0.42 0.85 32.72
N ASP A 57 -1.15 0.05 33.51
CA ASP A 57 -1.28 0.25 34.97
C ASP A 57 -0.16 -0.43 35.78
N ILE A 58 0.65 -1.27 35.11
CA ILE A 58 1.69 -2.08 35.76
C ILE A 58 2.90 -1.22 36.08
N ARG A 59 3.16 -1.01 37.38
CA ARG A 59 4.38 -0.35 37.88
C ARG A 59 5.45 -1.39 38.23
N LEU A 60 6.67 -1.16 37.74
CA LEU A 60 7.87 -1.88 38.13
C LEU A 60 8.68 -1.04 39.13
N VAL A 61 9.34 -1.69 40.08
CA VAL A 61 10.44 -1.08 40.84
C VAL A 61 11.71 -1.25 40.02
N VAL A 62 12.43 -0.16 39.78
CA VAL A 62 13.64 -0.12 38.95
C VAL A 62 14.75 0.54 39.75
N MET A 63 15.81 -0.22 40.04
CA MET A 63 17.04 0.31 40.64
C MET A 63 17.83 1.11 39.60
N LEU A 64 18.13 2.37 39.88
CA LEU A 64 19.07 3.15 39.06
C LEU A 64 20.50 2.66 39.31
N ASN A 65 21.22 2.26 38.26
CA ASN A 65 22.61 1.78 38.40
C ASN A 65 23.57 2.85 38.94
N ASP A 66 23.24 4.11 38.72
CA ASP A 66 24.17 5.24 38.86
C ASP A 66 24.07 5.91 40.24
N SER A 67 22.91 5.82 40.91
CA SER A 67 22.68 6.29 42.30
C SER A 67 22.32 5.18 43.29
N GLY A 68 21.90 4.01 42.82
CA GLY A 68 21.41 2.90 43.66
C GLY A 68 19.96 3.07 44.14
N GLU A 69 19.26 4.13 43.75
CA GLU A 69 17.92 4.46 44.21
C GLU A 69 16.81 3.62 43.53
N GLU A 70 15.77 3.28 44.28
CA GLU A 70 14.57 2.61 43.77
C GLU A 70 13.57 3.61 43.18
N HIS A 71 13.29 3.51 41.89
CA HIS A 71 12.24 4.28 41.21
C HIS A 71 11.07 3.41 40.77
N HIS A 72 9.84 3.87 41.05
CA HIS A 72 8.62 3.27 40.51
C HIS A 72 8.33 3.78 39.09
N ALA A 73 8.60 2.95 38.08
CA ALA A 73 8.34 3.27 36.67
C ALA A 73 7.13 2.47 36.13
N LEU A 74 6.34 3.07 35.23
CA LEU A 74 5.33 2.33 34.47
C LEU A 74 6.02 1.40 33.47
N LEU A 75 5.49 0.19 33.28
CA LEU A 75 6.04 -0.83 32.37
C LEU A 75 6.28 -0.30 30.95
N GLN A 76 5.38 0.55 30.45
CA GLN A 76 5.49 1.23 29.15
C GLN A 76 6.68 2.20 29.01
N HIS A 77 7.33 2.58 30.12
CA HIS A 77 8.53 3.44 30.14
C HIS A 77 9.82 2.66 30.45
N VAL A 78 9.74 1.34 30.70
CA VAL A 78 10.89 0.48 30.98
C VAL A 78 11.29 -0.26 29.71
N PHE A 79 12.44 0.11 29.15
CA PHE A 79 12.94 -0.43 27.89
C PHE A 79 14.06 -1.47 28.10
N PRO A 80 14.12 -2.54 27.29
CA PRO A 80 15.24 -3.46 27.31
C PRO A 80 16.53 -2.77 26.84
N ALA A 81 17.60 -2.87 27.62
CA ALA A 81 18.90 -2.33 27.25
C ALA A 81 19.63 -3.24 26.24
N ASN A 82 20.37 -2.64 25.31
CA ASN A 82 21.39 -3.37 24.54
C ASN A 82 22.50 -3.90 25.46
N LYS A 83 23.28 -4.88 24.95
CA LYS A 83 24.51 -5.32 25.63
C LYS A 83 25.51 -4.16 25.67
N PRO A 84 26.26 -3.93 26.77
CA PRO A 84 27.21 -2.83 26.87
C PRO A 84 28.19 -2.73 25.70
N LEU A 85 28.75 -3.87 25.25
CA LEU A 85 29.65 -3.98 24.07
C LEU A 85 29.05 -3.52 22.73
N LEU A 86 27.74 -3.26 22.64
CA LEU A 86 27.10 -2.71 21.42
C LEU A 86 26.81 -1.21 21.57
N VAL A 87 26.74 -0.69 22.80
CA VAL A 87 26.57 0.73 23.08
C VAL A 87 27.95 1.38 23.06
N GLY A 88 28.07 2.63 22.62
CA GLY A 88 29.36 3.31 22.49
C GLY A 88 30.29 2.83 21.35
N GLU A 89 30.17 1.58 20.88
CA GLU A 89 30.94 1.04 19.74
C GLU A 89 30.16 1.01 18.41
N ALA A 90 28.85 0.74 18.42
CA ALA A 90 28.04 0.58 17.20
C ALA A 90 28.16 1.80 16.26
N SER A 91 28.76 1.60 15.09
CA SER A 91 29.03 2.65 14.09
C SER A 91 27.80 3.01 13.25
N ASP A 92 26.89 2.05 13.04
CA ASP A 92 25.56 2.20 12.48
C ASP A 92 24.54 1.66 13.49
N LEU A 93 23.58 2.49 13.92
CA LEU A 93 22.61 2.11 14.95
C LEU A 93 21.66 0.99 14.49
N THR A 94 21.55 0.68 13.18
CA THR A 94 20.80 -0.51 12.71
C THR A 94 21.42 -1.85 13.15
N SER A 95 22.65 -1.83 13.68
CA SER A 95 23.30 -2.98 14.33
C SER A 95 22.81 -3.27 15.75
N LEU A 96 22.14 -2.29 16.41
CA LEU A 96 21.56 -2.48 17.74
C LEU A 96 20.43 -3.52 17.72
N THR A 97 20.25 -4.23 18.83
CA THR A 97 19.14 -5.18 19.01
C THR A 97 17.85 -4.47 19.45
N TYR A 98 18.01 -3.45 20.29
CA TYR A 98 16.93 -2.62 20.82
C TYR A 98 17.15 -1.19 20.33
N MET A 99 16.16 -0.64 19.62
CA MET A 99 16.28 0.60 18.84
C MET A 99 15.23 1.63 19.25
N GLU A 100 14.90 1.69 20.52
CA GLU A 100 14.03 2.70 21.10
C GLU A 100 14.81 3.97 21.41
N GLU A 101 14.10 5.09 21.54
CA GLU A 101 14.66 6.41 21.81
C GLU A 101 15.71 6.47 22.93
N PRO A 102 15.55 5.80 24.11
CA PRO A 102 16.59 5.79 25.14
C PRO A 102 17.84 5.00 24.73
N ASN A 103 17.69 3.91 23.98
CA ASN A 103 18.81 3.13 23.45
C ASN A 103 19.60 3.93 22.40
N VAL A 104 18.91 4.71 21.56
CA VAL A 104 19.54 5.65 20.60
C VAL A 104 20.29 6.77 21.34
N LEU A 105 19.64 7.44 22.30
CA LEU A 105 20.25 8.50 23.11
C LEU A 105 21.51 8.03 23.83
N ARG A 106 21.44 6.89 24.54
CA ARG A 106 22.58 6.32 25.26
C ARG A 106 23.72 5.94 24.32
N SER A 107 23.41 5.40 23.14
CA SER A 107 24.41 5.09 22.11
C SER A 107 25.12 6.34 21.59
N LEU A 108 24.39 7.42 21.32
CA LEU A 108 24.98 8.69 20.89
C LEU A 108 25.82 9.33 22.01
N GLN A 109 25.33 9.29 23.25
CA GLN A 109 26.04 9.80 24.43
C GLN A 109 27.39 9.08 24.64
N GLU A 110 27.40 7.76 24.64
CA GLU A 110 28.63 6.98 24.85
C GLU A 110 29.59 7.11 23.65
N ARG A 111 29.10 7.11 22.41
CA ARG A 111 29.93 7.38 21.21
C ARG A 111 30.59 8.76 21.28
N TYR A 112 29.85 9.78 21.68
CA TYR A 112 30.37 11.13 21.85
C TYR A 112 31.38 11.22 23.01
N GLY A 113 31.14 10.51 24.12
CA GLY A 113 32.14 10.32 25.19
C GLY A 113 33.43 9.63 24.71
N HIS A 114 33.31 8.65 23.80
CA HIS A 114 34.44 8.04 23.08
C HIS A 114 35.05 8.94 21.98
N ARG A 115 34.71 10.24 21.96
CA ARG A 115 35.14 11.26 20.99
C ARG A 115 34.74 10.99 19.53
N GLN A 116 33.68 10.21 19.30
CA GLN A 116 33.14 9.90 17.97
C GLN A 116 31.92 10.78 17.68
N CYS A 117 32.14 11.88 16.96
CA CYS A 117 31.10 12.86 16.61
C CYS A 117 30.10 12.37 15.53
N TYR A 118 30.48 11.39 14.71
CA TYR A 118 29.65 10.86 13.62
C TYR A 118 29.08 9.48 13.96
N THR A 119 27.82 9.25 13.57
CA THR A 119 27.10 7.98 13.75
C THR A 119 26.14 7.74 12.59
N ALA A 120 26.11 6.54 12.00
CA ALA A 120 25.17 6.21 10.93
C ALA A 120 23.83 5.69 11.48
N ILE A 121 22.75 5.96 10.75
CA ILE A 121 21.43 5.35 10.93
C ILE A 121 20.92 4.98 9.53
N ALA A 122 21.26 3.78 9.05
CA ALA A 122 21.05 3.36 7.67
C ALA A 122 21.62 4.35 6.63
N SER A 123 20.78 5.16 5.98
CA SER A 123 21.14 6.18 4.98
C SER A 123 21.32 7.59 5.55
N ILE A 124 21.02 7.80 6.84
CA ILE A 124 21.14 9.08 7.53
C ILE A 124 22.48 9.13 8.28
N LEU A 125 23.20 10.25 8.15
CA LEU A 125 24.35 10.55 9.01
C LEU A 125 23.91 11.44 10.17
N VAL A 126 24.16 11.03 11.41
CA VAL A 126 24.04 11.88 12.59
C VAL A 126 25.42 12.49 12.89
N ALA A 127 25.46 13.81 13.08
CA ALA A 127 26.67 14.58 13.34
C ALA A 127 26.48 15.42 14.61
N VAL A 128 27.15 15.03 15.70
CA VAL A 128 27.10 15.74 16.99
C VAL A 128 28.24 16.74 17.07
N ASN A 129 27.96 18.03 17.24
CA ASN A 129 28.97 19.10 17.22
C ASN A 129 30.02 18.91 18.36
N PRO A 130 31.31 18.66 18.07
CA PRO A 130 32.34 18.43 19.09
C PRO A 130 32.79 19.69 19.85
N TYR A 131 32.39 20.89 19.40
CA TYR A 131 32.89 22.19 19.87
C TYR A 131 34.44 22.31 19.89
N LYS A 132 35.11 21.55 19.03
CA LYS A 132 36.57 21.53 18.88
C LYS A 132 36.95 21.14 17.45
N ARG A 133 38.02 21.73 16.90
CA ARG A 133 38.62 21.27 15.63
C ARG A 133 39.22 19.87 15.82
N LEU A 134 39.00 18.98 14.85
CA LEU A 134 39.44 17.59 14.87
C LEU A 134 40.25 17.28 13.61
N ASP A 135 41.28 16.46 13.73
CA ASP A 135 42.23 16.19 12.64
C ASP A 135 41.70 15.19 11.58
N ILE A 136 40.43 14.80 11.70
CA ILE A 136 39.71 13.89 10.79
C ILE A 136 39.31 14.53 9.44
N TYR A 137 39.59 15.83 9.27
CA TYR A 137 39.27 16.60 8.06
C TYR A 137 40.51 16.95 7.20
N GLY A 138 41.64 16.28 7.45
CA GLY A 138 42.87 16.39 6.66
C GLY A 138 42.80 15.66 5.31
N ALA A 139 43.75 15.94 4.41
CA ALA A 139 43.81 15.33 3.07
C ALA A 139 43.99 13.80 3.14
N ASP A 140 44.76 13.30 4.11
CA ASP A 140 44.97 11.85 4.32
C ASP A 140 43.65 11.13 4.62
N TYR A 141 42.77 11.77 5.41
CA TYR A 141 41.42 11.27 5.67
C TYR A 141 40.56 11.29 4.40
N MET A 142 40.64 12.34 3.57
CA MET A 142 39.93 12.38 2.28
C MET A 142 40.38 11.24 1.36
N MET A 143 41.69 11.04 1.20
CA MET A 143 42.26 9.96 0.40
C MET A 143 41.89 8.57 0.95
N LYS A 144 41.81 8.41 2.27
CA LYS A 144 41.38 7.16 2.92
C LYS A 144 39.93 6.81 2.60
N TYR A 145 39.00 7.77 2.72
CA TYR A 145 37.60 7.54 2.33
C TYR A 145 37.47 7.29 0.82
N ARG A 146 38.23 8.01 -0.02
CA ARG A 146 38.27 7.79 -1.48
C ARG A 146 38.72 6.38 -1.86
N THR A 147 39.85 5.90 -1.32
CA THR A 147 40.43 4.62 -1.75
C THR A 147 39.66 3.40 -1.21
N GLU A 148 39.30 3.38 0.08
CA GLU A 148 38.64 2.22 0.68
C GLU A 148 37.14 2.11 0.34
N ALA A 149 36.44 3.23 0.06
CA ALA A 149 35.01 3.18 -0.30
C ALA A 149 34.74 2.74 -1.74
N ASN A 150 35.71 2.90 -2.66
CA ASN A 150 35.56 2.49 -4.06
C ASN A 150 35.64 0.96 -4.30
N GLY A 151 35.73 0.14 -3.24
CA GLY A 151 35.63 -1.33 -3.28
C GLY A 151 34.24 -1.89 -3.67
N GLY A 152 33.43 -1.12 -4.41
CA GLY A 152 32.11 -1.48 -4.88
C GLY A 152 31.08 -1.73 -3.77
N ALA A 153 29.89 -2.20 -4.15
CA ALA A 153 28.76 -2.40 -3.25
C ALA A 153 28.93 -3.55 -2.22
N GLY A 154 30.13 -4.12 -2.08
CA GLY A 154 30.50 -5.08 -1.03
C GLY A 154 31.27 -4.46 0.14
N HIS A 155 32.01 -3.37 -0.06
CA HIS A 155 32.94 -2.82 0.95
C HIS A 155 32.33 -1.82 1.95
N LYS A 156 30.99 -1.66 1.95
CA LYS A 156 30.28 -0.78 2.91
C LYS A 156 30.33 -1.36 4.34
N GLY A 157 31.43 -1.17 5.05
CA GLY A 157 31.57 -1.55 6.46
C GLY A 157 32.96 -1.36 7.12
N LYS A 158 34.07 -1.26 6.35
CA LYS A 158 35.43 -1.16 6.93
C LYS A 158 35.73 0.18 7.62
N LEU A 159 35.24 1.29 7.09
CA LEU A 159 35.46 2.63 7.65
C LEU A 159 34.34 3.06 8.59
N PRO A 160 34.64 3.85 9.65
CA PRO A 160 33.61 4.43 10.50
C PRO A 160 32.75 5.46 9.75
N PRO A 161 31.57 5.84 10.28
CA PRO A 161 30.75 6.90 9.71
C PRO A 161 31.52 8.23 9.69
N HIS A 162 31.45 8.93 8.56
CA HIS A 162 32.07 10.24 8.39
C HIS A 162 31.35 11.05 7.32
N ILE A 163 31.45 12.37 7.38
CA ILE A 163 30.85 13.28 6.38
C ILE A 163 31.39 13.00 4.95
N PHE A 164 32.66 12.62 4.84
CA PHE A 164 33.29 12.22 3.57
C PHE A 164 32.70 10.92 2.97
N ALA A 165 32.20 9.98 3.80
CA ALA A 165 31.59 8.75 3.30
C ALA A 165 30.23 9.02 2.61
N TRP A 166 29.50 10.06 3.07
CA TRP A 166 28.27 10.53 2.41
C TRP A 166 28.59 11.27 1.10
N ALA A 167 29.66 12.08 1.08
CA ALA A 167 30.14 12.74 -0.13
C ALA A 167 30.59 11.74 -1.21
N GLU A 168 31.44 10.76 -0.88
CA GLU A 168 31.87 9.72 -1.84
C GLU A 168 30.70 8.83 -2.29
N THR A 169 29.73 8.54 -1.42
CA THR A 169 28.54 7.78 -1.83
C THR A 169 27.71 8.55 -2.85
N ALA A 170 27.43 9.84 -2.60
CA ALA A 170 26.71 10.69 -3.55
C ALA A 170 27.47 10.82 -4.88
N TYR A 171 28.79 11.02 -4.83
CA TYR A 171 29.64 11.07 -6.03
C TYR A 171 29.62 9.73 -6.80
N ALA A 172 29.76 8.59 -6.12
CA ALA A 172 29.78 7.28 -6.77
C ALA A 172 28.42 6.88 -7.39
N ASP A 173 27.29 7.27 -6.78
CA ASP A 173 25.96 7.04 -7.34
C ASP A 173 25.59 8.08 -8.43
N LEU A 174 26.20 9.28 -8.46
CA LEU A 174 26.18 10.18 -9.64
C LEU A 174 26.96 9.59 -10.81
N CYS A 175 28.16 9.05 -10.56
CA CYS A 175 29.05 8.48 -11.57
C CYS A 175 28.68 7.06 -12.04
N ARG A 176 27.50 6.56 -11.66
CA ARG A 176 27.14 5.15 -11.86
C ARG A 176 26.81 4.83 -13.33
N PRO A 177 27.53 3.89 -13.98
CA PRO A 177 27.41 3.69 -15.42
C PRO A 177 26.05 3.14 -15.87
N PHE A 178 25.60 3.66 -17.01
CA PHE A 178 24.23 3.66 -17.53
C PHE A 178 23.75 2.31 -18.12
N SER A 179 24.04 1.21 -17.44
CA SER A 179 23.87 -0.17 -17.95
C SER A 179 22.45 -0.74 -17.79
N THR A 180 21.62 -0.20 -16.89
CA THR A 180 20.25 -0.69 -16.65
C THR A 180 19.22 0.07 -17.50
N ARG A 181 18.75 -0.58 -18.58
CA ARG A 181 17.74 -0.10 -19.54
C ARG A 181 16.48 0.50 -18.87
N ARG A 182 16.45 1.83 -18.73
CA ARG A 182 15.27 2.73 -18.61
C ARG A 182 15.64 4.18 -18.25
N GLN A 183 16.88 4.42 -17.82
CA GLN A 183 17.51 5.75 -17.75
C GLN A 183 17.23 6.61 -19.01
N ALA A 184 17.26 7.95 -18.90
CA ALA A 184 17.48 8.86 -20.05
C ALA A 184 18.69 9.79 -19.85
N ALA A 185 18.99 10.14 -18.59
CA ALA A 185 20.14 10.94 -18.16
C ALA A 185 20.62 10.40 -16.79
N PRO A 186 21.86 10.72 -16.33
CA PRO A 186 22.25 10.50 -14.94
C PRO A 186 21.33 11.26 -13.98
N VAL A 187 21.13 10.70 -12.77
CA VAL A 187 20.25 11.29 -11.75
C VAL A 187 21.07 12.21 -10.86
N ASN A 188 20.66 13.49 -10.77
CA ASN A 188 21.29 14.46 -9.87
C ASN A 188 21.14 14.04 -8.41
N GLN A 189 22.07 14.46 -7.55
CA GLN A 189 22.09 14.07 -6.13
C GLN A 189 21.91 15.31 -5.24
N SER A 190 21.33 15.15 -4.06
CA SER A 190 21.29 16.23 -3.05
C SER A 190 21.74 15.74 -1.68
N ILE A 191 22.49 16.57 -0.96
CA ILE A 191 22.90 16.33 0.43
C ILE A 191 22.27 17.41 1.29
N ILE A 192 21.28 17.01 2.09
CA ILE A 192 20.44 17.89 2.90
C ILE A 192 20.99 17.91 4.33
N VAL A 193 21.46 19.08 4.78
CA VAL A 193 22.10 19.29 6.08
C VAL A 193 21.14 20.08 6.99
N CYS A 194 20.55 19.40 7.99
CA CYS A 194 19.52 19.96 8.87
C CYS A 194 19.86 19.77 10.35
N GLY A 195 19.38 20.68 11.21
CA GLY A 195 19.60 20.66 12.66
C GLY A 195 19.39 22.05 13.28
N GLU A 196 19.34 22.15 14.62
CA GLU A 196 19.15 23.44 15.33
C GLU A 196 20.27 24.46 15.05
N SER A 197 20.11 25.73 15.48
CA SER A 197 21.21 26.70 15.40
C SER A 197 22.39 26.29 16.29
N GLY A 198 23.62 26.51 15.82
CA GLY A 198 24.85 26.09 16.50
C GLY A 198 25.16 24.57 16.43
N SER A 199 24.35 23.76 15.74
CA SER A 199 24.58 22.31 15.59
C SER A 199 25.71 21.92 14.61
N GLY A 200 26.33 22.86 13.91
CA GLY A 200 27.46 22.60 13.00
C GLY A 200 27.09 22.28 11.54
N LYS A 201 25.89 22.67 11.08
CA LYS A 201 25.46 22.50 9.67
C LYS A 201 26.45 23.08 8.66
N THR A 202 26.77 24.37 8.78
CA THR A 202 27.61 25.10 7.82
C THR A 202 29.04 24.56 7.75
N GLU A 203 29.62 24.13 8.87
CA GLU A 203 30.92 23.43 8.87
C GLU A 203 30.82 22.05 8.20
N SER A 204 29.73 21.30 8.44
CA SER A 204 29.48 20.03 7.73
C SER A 204 29.35 20.26 6.21
N SER A 205 28.67 21.33 5.79
CA SER A 205 28.57 21.75 4.39
C SER A 205 29.92 22.15 3.79
N LYS A 206 30.79 22.86 4.54
CA LYS A 206 32.17 23.16 4.13
C LYS A 206 32.99 21.88 3.92
N TYR A 207 32.89 20.91 4.82
CA TYR A 207 33.58 19.62 4.67
C TYR A 207 33.05 18.79 3.48
N LEU A 208 31.75 18.84 3.18
CA LEU A 208 31.17 18.23 1.98
C LEU A 208 31.70 18.89 0.69
N MET A 209 31.65 20.23 0.60
CA MET A 209 32.14 20.97 -0.58
C MET A 209 33.62 20.70 -0.84
N ARG A 210 34.46 20.77 0.20
CA ARG A 210 35.91 20.54 0.11
C ARG A 210 36.24 19.11 -0.32
N TYR A 211 35.51 18.10 0.18
CA TYR A 211 35.71 16.71 -0.26
C TYR A 211 35.35 16.54 -1.74
N LEU A 212 34.17 17.02 -2.17
CA LEU A 212 33.69 16.84 -3.54
C LEU A 212 34.57 17.56 -4.57
N ALA A 213 35.13 18.72 -4.24
CA ALA A 213 36.11 19.40 -5.09
C ALA A 213 37.43 18.61 -5.17
N ASN A 214 38.04 18.29 -4.02
CA ASN A 214 39.29 17.52 -3.97
C ASN A 214 39.20 16.15 -4.67
N ARG A 215 38.01 15.53 -4.67
CA ARG A 215 37.74 14.24 -5.31
C ARG A 215 37.92 14.23 -6.83
N SER A 216 37.83 15.39 -7.48
CA SER A 216 38.03 15.57 -8.92
C SER A 216 39.53 15.63 -9.30
N HIS A 217 40.33 16.41 -8.57
CA HIS A 217 41.70 16.80 -8.98
C HIS A 217 42.79 15.75 -8.73
N SER A 218 42.54 14.47 -9.01
CA SER A 218 43.61 13.45 -9.04
C SER A 218 43.27 12.31 -10.01
N ALA A 219 42.90 12.70 -11.23
CA ALA A 219 42.81 11.85 -12.41
C ALA A 219 43.94 12.16 -13.42
N VAL A 220 44.31 13.44 -13.54
CA VAL A 220 45.45 13.91 -14.33
C VAL A 220 46.76 13.51 -13.64
N GLY A 221 47.73 13.01 -14.43
CA GLY A 221 49.07 12.68 -13.95
C GLY A 221 49.93 13.94 -13.74
N ALA A 222 51.00 13.83 -12.96
CA ALA A 222 51.90 14.96 -12.70
C ALA A 222 52.63 15.43 -13.98
N GLY A 223 52.15 16.53 -14.57
CA GLY A 223 52.72 17.19 -15.74
C GLY A 223 52.05 18.56 -15.99
N ASP A 224 52.87 19.56 -16.33
CA ASP A 224 52.55 20.93 -16.76
C ASP A 224 51.78 21.86 -15.78
N ASP A 225 52.55 22.76 -15.13
CA ASP A 225 52.15 23.71 -14.06
C ASP A 225 51.05 24.75 -14.39
N GLU A 226 50.60 24.85 -15.64
CA GLU A 226 49.63 25.87 -16.07
C GLU A 226 48.17 25.42 -15.85
N ILE A 227 47.85 24.14 -16.10
CA ILE A 227 46.47 23.63 -15.98
C ILE A 227 46.06 23.48 -14.51
N GLU A 228 46.98 23.05 -13.64
CA GLU A 228 46.75 22.95 -12.18
C GLU A 228 46.22 24.26 -11.56
N LYS A 229 46.60 25.43 -12.09
CA LYS A 229 46.16 26.72 -11.56
C LYS A 229 44.67 26.99 -11.84
N HIS A 230 44.15 26.55 -12.98
CA HIS A 230 42.78 26.86 -13.39
C HIS A 230 41.77 25.90 -12.73
N GLU A 231 42.13 24.63 -12.56
CA GLU A 231 41.29 23.66 -11.85
C GLU A 231 41.17 23.97 -10.36
N ARG A 232 42.30 24.25 -9.69
CA ARG A 232 42.32 24.69 -8.28
C ARG A 232 41.59 26.02 -8.05
N LEU A 233 41.25 26.76 -9.11
CA LEU A 233 40.50 28.00 -9.03
C LEU A 233 39.05 27.75 -8.57
N VAL A 234 38.37 26.73 -9.12
CA VAL A 234 36.95 26.50 -8.83
C VAL A 234 36.73 26.00 -7.40
N GLU A 235 37.55 25.08 -6.89
CA GLU A 235 37.53 24.68 -5.46
C GLU A 235 37.67 25.93 -4.58
N ARG A 236 38.68 26.75 -4.86
CA ARG A 236 39.00 27.92 -4.07
C ARG A 236 37.90 28.97 -4.13
N GLN A 237 37.34 29.27 -5.31
CA GLN A 237 36.24 30.20 -5.48
C GLN A 237 34.98 29.75 -4.73
N VAL A 238 34.63 28.46 -4.76
CA VAL A 238 33.50 27.90 -4.00
C VAL A 238 33.72 28.04 -2.49
N LEU A 239 34.95 27.86 -2.01
CA LEU A 239 35.28 28.01 -0.58
C LEU A 239 35.28 29.48 -0.15
N GLU A 240 35.99 30.37 -0.86
CA GLU A 240 36.09 31.81 -0.57
C GLU A 240 34.72 32.52 -0.71
N ALA A 241 33.81 31.99 -1.55
CA ALA A 241 32.43 32.49 -1.65
C ALA A 241 31.66 32.39 -0.32
N ASN A 242 31.98 31.40 0.53
CA ASN A 242 31.36 31.31 1.85
C ASN A 242 31.81 32.46 2.75
N HIS A 243 33.06 32.92 2.68
CA HIS A 243 33.51 34.07 3.49
C HIS A 243 32.72 35.34 3.17
N ILE A 244 32.39 35.57 1.88
CA ILE A 244 31.54 36.70 1.47
C ILE A 244 30.10 36.50 1.98
N LEU A 245 29.52 35.32 1.77
CA LEU A 245 28.15 35.04 2.20
C LEU A 245 27.99 35.04 3.72
N GLU A 246 29.00 34.66 4.49
CA GLU A 246 29.01 34.74 5.96
C GLU A 246 29.12 36.21 6.43
N ALA A 247 29.95 37.05 5.80
CA ALA A 247 30.02 38.46 6.15
C ALA A 247 28.67 39.19 5.96
N PHE A 248 28.01 38.99 4.81
CA PHE A 248 26.76 39.68 4.47
C PHE A 248 25.49 38.97 4.98
N GLY A 249 25.57 37.68 5.32
CA GLY A 249 24.41 36.84 5.62
C GLY A 249 24.40 36.17 7.00
N ASN A 250 25.51 36.16 7.73
CA ASN A 250 25.56 35.63 9.10
C ASN A 250 25.60 36.75 10.16
N ALA A 251 25.18 36.42 11.38
CA ALA A 251 25.23 37.30 12.54
C ALA A 251 25.47 36.51 13.85
N ASN A 252 25.90 37.21 14.90
CA ASN A 252 25.96 36.66 16.26
C ASN A 252 24.55 36.60 16.88
N THR A 253 24.23 35.45 17.46
CA THR A 253 22.96 35.13 18.12
C THR A 253 23.23 34.50 19.49
N LEU A 254 22.23 34.47 20.38
CA LEU A 254 22.38 33.88 21.72
C LEU A 254 22.77 32.37 21.72
N LEU A 255 22.67 31.68 20.59
CA LEU A 255 22.95 30.24 20.46
C LEU A 255 24.19 29.91 19.61
N ASN A 256 24.71 30.89 18.85
CA ASN A 256 25.80 30.74 17.88
C ASN A 256 26.36 32.11 17.46
N HIS A 257 27.68 32.29 17.53
CA HIS A 257 28.39 33.53 17.20
C HIS A 257 28.50 33.83 15.71
N ASN A 258 28.38 32.82 14.84
CA ASN A 258 28.39 32.95 13.39
C ASN A 258 27.21 32.15 12.82
N SER A 259 25.99 32.69 12.98
CA SER A 259 24.75 32.04 12.56
C SER A 259 24.27 32.59 11.23
N SER A 260 24.15 31.73 10.21
CA SER A 260 23.49 32.10 8.96
C SER A 260 22.06 32.53 9.20
N ARG A 261 21.73 33.73 8.69
CA ARG A 261 20.41 34.34 8.68
C ARG A 261 19.83 34.39 7.25
N PHE A 262 20.27 33.45 6.41
CA PHE A 262 19.73 33.05 5.11
C PHE A 262 19.93 31.53 4.93
N GLY A 263 19.11 30.88 4.08
CA GLY A 263 19.31 29.49 3.65
C GLY A 263 20.07 29.43 2.31
N LYS A 264 20.88 28.38 2.10
CA LYS A 264 21.79 28.25 0.96
C LYS A 264 21.69 26.88 0.29
N PHE A 265 21.45 26.85 -1.03
CA PHE A 265 21.61 25.65 -1.85
C PHE A 265 22.78 25.86 -2.82
N THR A 266 23.90 25.17 -2.60
CA THR A 266 25.07 25.21 -3.50
C THR A 266 25.12 23.94 -4.33
N ARG A 267 24.95 24.08 -5.65
CA ARG A 267 25.14 23.01 -6.65
C ARG A 267 26.60 23.01 -7.12
N LEU A 268 27.21 21.84 -7.17
CA LEU A 268 28.49 21.60 -7.85
C LEU A 268 28.20 20.82 -9.15
N TYR A 269 28.68 21.32 -10.29
CA TYR A 269 28.46 20.75 -11.62
C TYR A 269 29.64 19.90 -12.08
N PHE A 270 29.37 18.70 -12.59
CA PHE A 270 30.37 17.71 -12.96
C PHE A 270 30.41 17.48 -14.48
N ALA A 271 31.60 17.48 -15.09
CA ALA A 271 31.78 17.30 -16.53
C ALA A 271 31.26 15.95 -17.02
N THR A 272 30.37 15.93 -18.01
CA THR A 272 29.66 14.72 -18.48
C THR A 272 30.53 13.68 -19.17
N GLU A 273 31.55 14.11 -19.91
CA GLU A 273 32.21 13.29 -20.93
C GLU A 273 32.95 12.09 -20.32
N ASN A 274 33.49 12.26 -19.11
CA ASN A 274 34.26 11.24 -18.39
C ASN A 274 33.50 10.58 -17.20
N VAL A 275 32.22 10.94 -16.97
CA VAL A 275 31.40 10.34 -15.90
C VAL A 275 31.28 8.83 -16.07
N GLY A 276 31.10 8.36 -17.31
CA GLY A 276 31.01 6.93 -17.64
C GLY A 276 32.30 6.15 -17.38
N ALA A 277 33.43 6.82 -17.21
CA ALA A 277 34.73 6.25 -16.84
C ALA A 277 35.07 6.42 -15.34
N GLY A 278 34.22 7.11 -14.56
CA GLY A 278 34.45 7.36 -13.12
C GLY A 278 35.23 8.64 -12.79
N HIS A 279 35.50 9.48 -13.79
CA HIS A 279 36.23 10.74 -13.65
C HIS A 279 35.27 11.93 -13.88
N GLY A 280 34.40 12.19 -12.91
CA GLY A 280 33.55 13.38 -12.89
C GLY A 280 34.29 14.55 -12.24
N GLU A 281 34.62 15.57 -13.02
CA GLU A 281 35.39 16.73 -12.55
C GLU A 281 34.48 17.93 -12.29
N VAL A 282 34.65 18.61 -11.14
CA VAL A 282 33.91 19.84 -10.81
C VAL A 282 34.37 20.96 -11.73
N VAL A 283 33.55 21.30 -12.72
CA VAL A 283 33.81 22.36 -13.72
C VAL A 283 33.07 23.66 -13.44
N GLY A 284 32.28 23.72 -12.37
CA GLY A 284 31.62 24.95 -11.93
C GLY A 284 30.67 24.72 -10.76
N ALA A 285 30.09 25.81 -10.28
CA ALA A 285 29.12 25.79 -9.19
C ALA A 285 28.04 26.88 -9.37
N SER A 286 26.95 26.76 -8.62
CA SER A 286 25.96 27.82 -8.47
C SER A 286 25.38 27.79 -7.07
N THR A 287 25.14 28.96 -6.48
CA THR A 287 24.52 29.11 -5.16
C THR A 287 23.21 29.89 -5.27
N THR A 288 22.11 29.25 -4.85
CA THR A 288 20.80 29.88 -4.67
C THR A 288 20.58 30.17 -3.19
N THR A 289 20.16 31.40 -2.86
CA THR A 289 19.88 31.84 -1.49
C THR A 289 18.39 32.03 -1.25
N TYR A 290 17.92 31.68 -0.06
CA TYR A 290 16.51 31.71 0.34
C TYR A 290 16.35 32.45 1.67
N LEU A 291 15.29 33.27 1.81
CA LEU A 291 14.91 33.97 3.05
C LEU A 291 16.07 34.65 3.80
N LEU A 292 16.57 35.78 3.31
CA LEU A 292 17.40 36.68 4.13
C LEU A 292 16.53 37.31 5.24
N GLU A 293 16.98 37.26 6.50
CA GLU A 293 16.30 37.88 7.66
C GLU A 293 16.40 39.42 7.61
N LYS A 294 15.67 40.07 6.69
CA LYS A 294 15.74 41.53 6.48
C LYS A 294 15.51 42.35 7.76
N SER A 295 14.73 41.86 8.73
CA SER A 295 14.43 42.58 9.97
C SER A 295 15.65 42.76 10.88
N ARG A 296 16.62 41.82 10.87
CA ARG A 296 17.87 41.93 11.64
C ARG A 296 18.66 43.20 11.30
N LEU A 297 18.52 43.69 10.06
CA LEU A 297 19.15 44.93 9.60
C LEU A 297 18.79 46.14 10.46
N VAL A 298 17.52 46.24 10.87
CA VAL A 298 16.96 47.44 11.52
C VAL A 298 16.62 47.21 13.00
N ARG A 299 16.64 45.96 13.47
CA ARG A 299 16.31 45.60 14.85
C ARG A 299 17.02 44.32 15.26
N GLN A 300 17.70 44.34 16.41
CA GLN A 300 18.35 43.17 17.00
C GLN A 300 17.74 42.84 18.37
N ASN A 301 17.83 41.57 18.78
CA ASN A 301 17.52 41.16 20.15
C ASN A 301 18.69 41.49 21.09
N LYS A 302 18.40 41.67 22.38
CA LYS A 302 19.43 41.92 23.40
C LYS A 302 20.40 40.73 23.47
N GLY A 303 21.70 41.00 23.33
CA GLY A 303 22.79 40.01 23.26
C GLY A 303 23.12 39.51 21.85
N GLU A 304 22.45 40.01 20.80
CA GLU A 304 22.71 39.66 19.41
C GLU A 304 23.39 40.79 18.62
N ARG A 305 23.99 40.46 17.47
CA ARG A 305 24.52 41.44 16.51
C ARG A 305 23.62 41.55 15.26
N ASN A 306 23.83 42.62 14.50
CA ASN A 306 23.44 42.71 13.09
C ASN A 306 24.39 41.83 12.24
N PHE A 307 24.28 41.87 10.90
CA PHE A 307 25.18 41.15 9.99
C PHE A 307 26.65 41.56 10.20
N HIS A 308 27.58 40.60 10.08
CA HIS A 308 28.99 40.82 10.43
C HIS A 308 29.66 41.95 9.62
N VAL A 309 29.29 42.12 8.35
CA VAL A 309 29.91 43.11 7.44
C VAL A 309 29.89 44.53 7.99
N PHE A 310 28.88 44.93 8.78
CA PHE A 310 28.83 46.26 9.38
C PHE A 310 29.94 46.47 10.43
N TYR A 311 30.15 45.50 11.32
CA TYR A 311 31.18 45.55 12.36
C TYR A 311 32.59 45.43 11.74
N GLN A 312 32.73 44.56 10.74
CA GLN A 312 33.95 44.41 9.93
C GLN A 312 34.34 45.72 9.24
N LEU A 313 33.38 46.42 8.62
CA LEU A 313 33.62 47.73 8.00
C LEU A 313 34.10 48.76 9.03
N CYS A 314 33.42 48.88 10.17
CA CYS A 314 33.81 49.83 11.22
C CYS A 314 35.19 49.53 11.84
N ALA A 315 35.59 48.26 11.94
CA ALA A 315 36.87 47.85 12.55
C ALA A 315 38.05 47.81 11.56
N GLY A 316 37.79 47.47 10.30
CA GLY A 316 38.78 47.10 9.30
C GLY A 316 39.25 48.22 8.37
N LEU A 317 38.42 49.24 8.10
CA LEU A 317 38.79 50.36 7.24
C LEU A 317 39.92 51.23 7.82
N ASN A 318 40.78 51.73 6.93
CA ASN A 318 41.82 52.71 7.28
C ASN A 318 41.24 54.14 7.39
N ALA A 319 42.01 55.06 7.98
CA ALA A 319 41.55 56.42 8.27
C ALA A 319 41.07 57.20 7.02
N ARG A 320 41.73 57.02 5.87
CA ARG A 320 41.33 57.66 4.61
C ARG A 320 40.01 57.09 4.09
N GLU A 321 39.87 55.76 4.08
CA GLU A 321 38.62 55.11 3.65
C GLU A 321 37.45 55.49 4.56
N LYS A 322 37.69 55.68 5.87
CA LYS A 322 36.69 56.20 6.81
C LYS A 322 36.28 57.63 6.49
N ALA A 323 37.21 58.52 6.15
CA ALA A 323 36.89 59.87 5.70
C ALA A 323 36.09 59.87 4.38
N GLU A 324 36.49 59.06 3.40
CA GLU A 324 35.81 58.88 2.11
C GLU A 324 34.39 58.28 2.26
N LEU A 325 34.12 57.54 3.35
CA LEU A 325 32.82 56.95 3.68
C LEU A 325 32.03 57.70 4.78
N HIS A 326 32.49 58.88 5.22
CA HIS A 326 31.89 59.66 6.31
C HIS A 326 31.80 58.94 7.67
N LEU A 327 32.66 57.94 7.89
CA LEU A 327 32.82 57.15 9.12
C LEU A 327 34.00 57.63 9.99
N GLU A 328 34.57 58.81 9.71
CA GLU A 328 35.62 59.42 10.52
C GLU A 328 35.03 60.10 11.77
N GLY A 329 35.68 59.93 12.93
CA GLY A 329 35.29 60.58 14.19
C GLY A 329 34.05 60.02 14.89
N VAL A 330 33.24 59.19 14.22
CA VAL A 330 32.03 58.54 14.75
C VAL A 330 32.37 57.15 15.31
N ASP A 331 31.96 56.85 16.55
CA ASP A 331 32.10 55.50 17.09
C ASP A 331 31.01 54.55 16.55
N ALA A 332 31.33 53.26 16.41
CA ALA A 332 30.38 52.25 15.96
C ALA A 332 29.14 52.14 16.88
N THR A 333 29.26 52.53 18.15
CA THR A 333 28.12 52.57 19.09
C THR A 333 27.09 53.65 18.77
N GLU A 334 27.42 54.66 17.97
CA GLU A 334 26.50 55.75 17.60
C GLU A 334 25.53 55.37 16.47
N PHE A 335 25.78 54.27 15.75
CA PHE A 335 24.92 53.83 14.66
C PHE A 335 23.74 52.98 15.15
N HIS A 336 22.54 53.54 15.02
CA HIS A 336 21.27 52.97 15.50
C HIS A 336 20.95 51.58 14.94
N TYR A 337 21.47 51.20 13.76
CA TYR A 337 21.24 49.88 13.19
C TYR A 337 22.19 48.79 13.72
N ILE A 338 23.24 49.10 14.50
CA ILE A 338 24.17 48.09 15.04
C ILE A 338 24.30 48.08 16.57
N ASN A 339 23.82 49.11 17.26
CA ASN A 339 23.94 49.24 18.72
C ASN A 339 22.79 48.60 19.53
N GLN A 340 21.64 48.30 18.93
CA GLN A 340 20.40 47.96 19.68
C GLN A 340 20.51 46.66 20.49
N GLY A 341 21.27 45.69 19.98
CA GLY A 341 21.50 44.42 20.67
C GLY A 341 22.39 44.56 21.92
N GLY A 342 23.12 45.68 22.07
CA GLY A 342 24.08 45.88 23.17
C GLY A 342 25.33 44.99 23.08
N CYS A 343 25.59 44.39 21.92
CA CYS A 343 26.73 43.54 21.62
C CYS A 343 27.46 44.12 20.42
N MET A 344 28.67 44.65 20.63
CA MET A 344 29.50 45.24 19.56
C MET A 344 30.62 44.27 19.16
N THR A 345 31.41 43.83 20.14
CA THR A 345 32.41 42.77 20.02
C THR A 345 31.82 41.40 20.38
N VAL A 346 32.49 40.32 19.94
CA VAL A 346 32.16 38.93 20.28
C VAL A 346 33.45 38.17 20.56
N ASP A 347 33.48 37.41 21.65
CA ASP A 347 34.67 36.67 22.07
C ASP A 347 35.13 35.67 20.99
N GLY A 348 36.41 35.74 20.62
CA GLY A 348 37.00 34.89 19.58
C GLY A 348 36.74 35.32 18.13
N ILE A 349 36.13 36.48 17.89
CA ILE A 349 36.01 37.09 16.55
C ILE A 349 36.79 38.41 16.50
N ASP A 350 37.82 38.46 15.64
CA ASP A 350 38.46 39.72 15.23
C ASP A 350 37.80 40.21 13.94
N ASP A 351 36.90 41.19 14.06
CA ASP A 351 36.18 41.74 12.90
C ASP A 351 37.11 42.48 11.91
N ARG A 352 38.33 42.90 12.31
CA ARG A 352 39.34 43.48 11.40
C ARG A 352 40.08 42.41 10.61
N GLU A 353 40.48 41.30 11.25
CA GLU A 353 41.05 40.15 10.52
C GLU A 353 40.03 39.61 9.52
N TRP A 354 38.76 39.49 9.93
CA TRP A 354 37.68 39.01 9.07
C TRP A 354 37.40 39.97 7.90
N PHE A 355 37.53 41.30 8.09
CA PHE A 355 37.44 42.27 6.99
C PHE A 355 38.58 42.10 5.96
N SER A 356 39.80 41.85 6.41
CA SER A 356 40.93 41.53 5.51
C SER A 356 40.69 40.23 4.73
N GLY A 357 40.11 39.22 5.39
CA GLY A 357 39.64 37.99 4.74
C GLY A 357 38.55 38.24 3.69
N LEU A 358 37.59 39.11 3.98
CA LEU A 358 36.52 39.50 3.06
C LEU A 358 37.07 40.18 1.80
N LEU A 359 37.93 41.20 1.96
CA LEU A 359 38.55 41.92 0.83
C LEU A 359 39.29 40.99 -0.14
N LYS A 360 40.05 40.04 0.43
CA LYS A 360 40.75 38.97 -0.30
C LYS A 360 39.78 38.05 -1.03
N SER A 361 38.72 37.59 -0.36
CA SER A 361 37.71 36.68 -0.92
C SER A 361 36.96 37.32 -2.09
N MET A 362 36.57 38.60 -1.95
CA MET A 362 35.92 39.38 -3.01
C MET A 362 36.84 39.54 -4.24
N GLY A 363 38.15 39.71 -4.04
CA GLY A 363 39.13 39.78 -5.13
C GLY A 363 39.31 38.44 -5.87
N VAL A 364 39.33 37.31 -5.16
CA VAL A 364 39.42 35.96 -5.77
C VAL A 364 38.20 35.62 -6.64
N LEU A 365 37.04 36.19 -6.30
CA LEU A 365 35.78 36.05 -7.06
C LEU A 365 35.55 37.19 -8.06
N GLY A 366 36.60 37.97 -8.40
CA GLY A 366 36.58 38.93 -9.50
C GLY A 366 35.77 40.22 -9.25
N ILE A 367 35.35 40.48 -8.00
CA ILE A 367 34.66 41.74 -7.68
C ILE A 367 35.70 42.86 -7.68
N THR A 368 35.55 43.82 -8.60
CA THR A 368 36.56 44.86 -8.86
C THR A 368 36.72 45.81 -7.67
N GLU A 369 37.85 46.51 -7.59
CA GLU A 369 38.09 47.45 -6.48
C GLU A 369 37.05 48.58 -6.45
N ALA A 370 36.63 49.06 -7.63
CA ALA A 370 35.57 50.06 -7.78
C ALA A 370 34.18 49.53 -7.39
N ASP A 371 33.90 48.25 -7.62
CA ASP A 371 32.66 47.62 -7.16
C ASP A 371 32.68 47.39 -5.64
N ARG A 372 33.80 46.93 -5.07
CA ARG A 372 33.97 46.81 -3.61
C ARG A 372 33.77 48.16 -2.92
N ALA A 373 34.36 49.23 -3.44
CA ALA A 373 34.16 50.59 -2.92
C ALA A 373 32.68 51.02 -2.95
N GLN A 374 31.96 50.78 -4.06
CA GLN A 374 30.52 51.06 -4.14
C GLN A 374 29.69 50.20 -3.18
N VAL A 375 30.04 48.91 -3.01
CA VAL A 375 29.38 48.01 -2.04
C VAL A 375 29.54 48.54 -0.61
N PHE A 376 30.76 48.97 -0.22
CA PHE A 376 31.00 49.56 1.09
C PHE A 376 30.33 50.94 1.25
N SER A 377 30.25 51.75 0.19
CA SER A 377 29.48 53.00 0.16
C SER A 377 28.00 52.77 0.46
N VAL A 378 27.38 51.74 -0.14
CA VAL A 378 25.98 51.37 0.15
C VAL A 378 25.80 50.89 1.60
N ILE A 379 26.77 50.16 2.18
CA ILE A 379 26.73 49.71 3.58
C ILE A 379 26.85 50.91 4.55
N ALA A 380 27.78 51.84 4.28
CA ALA A 380 27.93 53.08 5.06
C ALA A 380 26.67 53.96 4.95
N ALA A 381 26.08 54.07 3.76
CA ALA A 381 24.83 54.79 3.57
C ALA A 381 23.67 54.21 4.41
N ILE A 382 23.60 52.88 4.56
CA ILE A 382 22.60 52.22 5.40
C ILE A 382 22.83 52.55 6.89
N LEU A 383 24.07 52.61 7.35
CA LEU A 383 24.40 53.04 8.72
C LEU A 383 23.94 54.47 8.99
N HIS A 384 24.25 55.43 8.10
CA HIS A 384 23.77 56.81 8.23
C HIS A 384 22.24 56.93 8.10
N LEU A 385 21.61 56.15 7.21
CA LEU A 385 20.15 56.09 7.06
C LEU A 385 19.46 55.67 8.37
N GLY A 386 20.05 54.76 9.15
CA GLY A 386 19.55 54.39 10.48
C GLY A 386 19.57 55.51 11.51
N ASN A 387 20.47 56.48 11.37
CA ASN A 387 20.58 57.64 12.27
C ASN A 387 19.63 58.80 11.88
N ILE A 388 18.82 58.65 10.81
CA ILE A 388 17.77 59.60 10.46
C ILE A 388 16.54 59.36 11.35
N ASP A 389 16.14 60.39 12.10
CA ASP A 389 14.93 60.43 12.92
C ASP A 389 14.04 61.62 12.56
N TYR A 390 12.77 61.57 12.98
CA TYR A 390 11.70 62.46 12.55
C TYR A 390 11.02 63.18 13.72
N VAL A 391 10.51 64.37 13.44
CA VAL A 391 9.60 65.13 14.32
C VAL A 391 8.35 65.52 13.54
N GLU A 392 7.26 65.85 14.23
CA GLU A 392 6.04 66.32 13.59
C GLU A 392 6.25 67.72 12.96
N ASP A 393 5.66 67.97 11.79
CA ASP A 393 5.75 69.28 11.13
C ASP A 393 4.88 70.33 11.86
N PRO A 394 5.47 71.41 12.41
CA PRO A 394 4.70 72.48 13.05
C PRO A 394 3.71 73.19 12.10
N LYS A 395 3.85 73.02 10.79
CA LYS A 395 2.97 73.60 9.76
C LYS A 395 1.86 72.67 9.28
N THR A 396 2.03 71.36 9.47
CA THR A 396 1.17 70.33 8.84
C THR A 396 0.91 69.19 9.82
N ALA A 397 -0.17 69.30 10.60
CA ALA A 397 -0.54 68.31 11.62
C ALA A 397 -0.59 66.87 11.05
N GLY A 398 0.03 65.92 11.76
CA GLY A 398 0.15 64.52 11.36
C GLY A 398 1.19 64.23 10.26
N ALA A 399 1.86 65.24 9.69
CA ALA A 399 3.00 65.04 8.79
C ALA A 399 4.32 65.03 9.58
N SER A 400 5.35 64.44 8.99
CA SER A 400 6.70 64.36 9.56
C SER A 400 7.73 65.12 8.74
N ILE A 401 8.68 65.73 9.44
CA ILE A 401 9.91 66.29 8.89
C ILE A 401 11.11 65.60 9.53
N ILE A 402 12.23 65.55 8.80
CA ILE A 402 13.49 65.03 9.33
C ILE A 402 13.99 65.99 10.41
N LYS A 403 14.40 65.43 11.55
CA LYS A 403 14.91 66.16 12.70
C LYS A 403 16.18 66.95 12.29
N PRO A 404 16.32 68.26 12.59
CA PRO A 404 17.45 69.06 12.10
C PRO A 404 18.84 68.52 12.45
N ALA A 405 19.00 67.86 13.61
CA ALA A 405 20.25 67.21 14.02
C ALA A 405 20.64 66.00 13.15
N CYS A 406 19.71 65.43 12.39
CA CYS A 406 19.93 64.27 11.50
C CYS A 406 20.27 64.69 10.05
N GLU A 407 20.29 65.99 9.73
CA GLU A 407 20.47 66.48 8.36
C GLU A 407 21.84 66.08 7.78
N THR A 408 22.89 66.03 8.59
CA THR A 408 24.22 65.51 8.19
C THR A 408 24.15 64.05 7.79
N SER A 409 23.41 63.21 8.52
CA SER A 409 23.22 61.79 8.20
C SER A 409 22.37 61.59 6.95
N LEU A 410 21.36 62.44 6.72
CA LEU A 410 20.63 62.48 5.43
C LEU A 410 21.58 62.84 4.28
N GLN A 411 22.44 63.84 4.47
CA GLN A 411 23.36 64.32 3.44
C GLN A 411 24.39 63.25 3.07
N PHE A 412 25.05 62.66 4.07
CA PHE A 412 26.00 61.56 3.87
C PHE A 412 25.33 60.33 3.23
N ALA A 413 24.14 59.92 3.69
CA ALA A 413 23.41 58.82 3.07
C ALA A 413 23.06 59.10 1.60
N ALA A 414 22.69 60.33 1.23
CA ALA A 414 22.40 60.69 -0.15
C ALA A 414 23.65 60.66 -1.04
N ASP A 415 24.78 61.22 -0.57
CA ASP A 415 26.03 61.24 -1.33
C ASP A 415 26.62 59.84 -1.52
N LEU A 416 26.62 59.01 -0.47
CA LEU A 416 27.08 57.61 -0.52
C LEU A 416 26.18 56.69 -1.37
N LEU A 417 24.90 57.05 -1.56
CA LEU A 417 24.00 56.41 -2.53
C LEU A 417 24.13 57.02 -3.95
N GLY A 418 25.10 57.90 -4.21
CA GLY A 418 25.30 58.50 -5.53
C GLY A 418 24.17 59.43 -5.97
N LEU A 419 23.38 59.97 -5.04
CA LEU A 419 22.29 60.91 -5.28
C LEU A 419 22.81 62.36 -5.15
N SER A 420 23.87 62.68 -5.90
CA SER A 420 24.65 63.91 -5.68
C SER A 420 23.94 65.20 -6.11
N SER A 421 22.95 65.14 -7.02
CA SER A 421 22.22 66.32 -7.51
C SER A 421 21.22 66.85 -6.46
N PRO A 422 20.97 68.17 -6.40
CA PRO A 422 20.04 68.74 -5.42
C PRO A 422 18.59 68.25 -5.63
N GLU A 423 18.20 67.94 -6.88
CA GLU A 423 16.90 67.36 -7.22
C GLU A 423 16.77 65.94 -6.67
N LEU A 424 17.81 65.11 -6.80
CA LEU A 424 17.84 63.75 -6.27
C LEU A 424 17.88 63.75 -4.73
N LYS A 425 18.58 64.70 -4.10
CA LYS A 425 18.57 64.89 -2.63
C LYS A 425 17.18 65.30 -2.12
N ALA A 426 16.53 66.24 -2.81
CA ALA A 426 15.15 66.62 -2.53
C ALA A 426 14.18 65.44 -2.70
N ALA A 427 14.33 64.65 -3.78
CA ALA A 427 13.54 63.45 -4.03
C ALA A 427 13.77 62.35 -2.98
N PHE A 428 15.00 62.15 -2.49
CA PHE A 428 15.31 61.20 -1.41
C PHE A 428 14.71 61.62 -0.07
N ARG A 429 14.88 62.89 0.34
CA ARG A 429 14.18 63.47 1.51
C ARG A 429 12.67 63.26 1.40
N LYS A 430 12.09 63.60 0.25
CA LYS A 430 10.67 63.46 -0.04
C LYS A 430 10.20 62.01 0.06
N ARG A 431 10.96 61.07 -0.50
CA ARG A 431 10.71 59.62 -0.42
C ARG A 431 10.75 59.11 1.02
N LEU A 432 11.53 59.73 1.91
CA LEU A 432 11.59 59.36 3.33
C LEU A 432 10.40 59.89 4.15
N THR A 433 9.80 61.04 3.79
CA THR A 433 8.67 61.67 4.52
C THR A 433 7.29 61.50 3.89
N THR A 434 7.21 61.04 2.62
CA THR A 434 5.95 60.88 1.87
C THR A 434 5.91 59.55 1.10
N VAL A 435 4.72 59.08 0.76
CA VAL A 435 4.47 57.91 -0.10
C VAL A 435 3.39 58.23 -1.12
N ARG A 436 3.57 57.83 -2.39
CA ARG A 436 2.53 57.92 -3.42
C ARG A 436 1.62 56.71 -3.40
N ILE A 437 0.33 56.94 -3.18
CA ILE A 437 -0.72 55.91 -3.12
C ILE A 437 -1.49 55.93 -4.44
N LYS A 438 -1.45 54.82 -5.18
CA LYS A 438 -2.27 54.64 -6.38
C LYS A 438 -3.75 54.49 -6.00
N THR A 439 -4.62 55.31 -6.58
CA THR A 439 -6.07 55.11 -6.59
C THR A 439 -6.47 54.49 -7.95
N PRO A 440 -7.76 54.14 -8.18
CA PRO A 440 -8.20 53.68 -9.49
C PRO A 440 -8.04 54.71 -10.63
N THR A 441 -7.93 56.00 -10.29
CA THR A 441 -7.93 57.13 -11.24
C THR A 441 -6.60 57.88 -11.31
N GLU A 442 -5.84 57.97 -10.22
CA GLU A 442 -4.66 58.84 -10.11
C GLU A 442 -3.62 58.32 -9.10
N TRP A 443 -2.54 59.07 -8.90
CA TRP A 443 -1.58 58.86 -7.81
C TRP A 443 -1.68 60.02 -6.82
N ILE A 444 -2.11 59.73 -5.59
CA ILE A 444 -2.20 60.73 -4.52
C ILE A 444 -0.96 60.62 -3.65
N GLU A 445 -0.29 61.73 -3.40
CA GLU A 445 0.82 61.79 -2.44
C GLU A 445 0.30 61.95 -1.02
N LYS A 446 0.78 61.13 -0.09
CA LYS A 446 0.42 61.17 1.34
C LYS A 446 1.66 61.45 2.19
N ASN A 447 1.58 62.47 3.04
CA ASN A 447 2.55 62.68 4.11
C ASN A 447 2.50 61.51 5.12
N LEU A 448 3.66 61.12 5.62
CA LEU A 448 3.81 60.09 6.65
C LEU A 448 3.79 60.71 8.05
N SER A 449 3.19 60.02 9.01
CA SER A 449 3.36 60.33 10.43
C SER A 449 4.79 60.01 10.90
N VAL A 450 5.21 60.51 12.06
CA VAL A 450 6.54 60.23 12.65
C VAL A 450 6.79 58.72 12.80
N THR A 451 5.76 57.93 13.12
CA THR A 451 5.85 56.47 13.18
C THR A 451 5.93 55.84 11.79
N ASP A 452 5.10 56.27 10.84
CA ASP A 452 5.12 55.73 9.48
C ASP A 452 6.44 56.02 8.76
N ALA A 453 7.02 57.21 8.98
CA ALA A 453 8.30 57.64 8.41
C ALA A 453 9.48 56.79 8.90
N ARG A 454 9.48 56.39 10.18
CA ARG A 454 10.45 55.42 10.72
C ARG A 454 10.30 54.04 10.06
N PHE A 455 9.09 53.51 9.94
CA PHE A 455 8.86 52.24 9.23
C PHE A 455 9.24 52.31 7.75
N ASN A 456 9.02 53.47 7.11
CA ASN A 456 9.36 53.73 5.72
C ASN A 456 10.89 53.77 5.50
N ARG A 457 11.62 54.52 6.33
CA ARG A 457 13.11 54.51 6.42
C ARG A 457 13.66 53.09 6.54
N ASP A 458 13.07 52.31 7.44
CA ASP A 458 13.48 50.92 7.69
C ASP A 458 13.20 50.01 6.49
N SER A 459 12.09 50.20 5.76
CA SER A 459 11.79 49.42 4.55
C SER A 459 12.71 49.81 3.38
N VAL A 460 13.03 51.10 3.21
CA VAL A 460 14.05 51.55 2.24
C VAL A 460 15.41 50.92 2.54
N ALA A 461 15.85 50.90 3.80
CA ALA A 461 17.10 50.24 4.20
C ALA A 461 17.08 48.73 3.88
N LYS A 462 15.98 48.03 4.19
CA LYS A 462 15.80 46.60 3.90
C LYS A 462 15.81 46.29 2.41
N SER A 463 15.17 47.12 1.59
CA SER A 463 15.14 46.98 0.13
C SER A 463 16.56 47.10 -0.45
N ILE A 464 17.29 48.17 -0.10
CA ILE A 464 18.69 48.37 -0.53
C ILE A 464 19.58 47.19 -0.10
N TYR A 465 19.53 46.75 1.17
CA TYR A 465 20.36 45.64 1.65
C TYR A 465 19.99 44.29 1.01
N SER A 466 18.69 44.03 0.80
CA SER A 466 18.21 42.81 0.13
C SER A 466 18.63 42.76 -1.33
N GLY A 467 18.57 43.90 -2.03
CA GLY A 467 19.10 44.04 -3.40
C GLY A 467 20.61 43.84 -3.43
N LEU A 468 21.35 44.42 -2.48
CA LEU A 468 22.81 44.30 -2.36
C LEU A 468 23.23 42.84 -2.15
N PHE A 469 22.57 42.12 -1.25
CA PHE A 469 22.80 40.70 -1.01
C PHE A 469 22.52 39.86 -2.28
N GLY A 470 21.40 40.12 -2.97
CA GLY A 470 21.08 39.47 -4.24
C GLY A 470 22.12 39.75 -5.34
N TRP A 471 22.62 40.98 -5.42
CA TRP A 471 23.69 41.36 -6.37
C TRP A 471 25.02 40.67 -6.03
N VAL A 472 25.41 40.57 -4.75
CA VAL A 472 26.62 39.86 -4.31
C VAL A 472 26.52 38.37 -4.66
N VAL A 473 25.37 37.73 -4.40
CA VAL A 473 25.08 36.34 -4.84
C VAL A 473 25.14 36.23 -6.38
N GLY A 474 24.68 37.25 -7.10
CA GLY A 474 24.80 37.36 -8.55
C GLY A 474 26.24 37.38 -9.06
N GLN A 475 27.13 38.17 -8.45
CA GLN A 475 28.55 38.19 -8.83
C GLN A 475 29.25 36.87 -8.49
N ILE A 476 28.97 36.28 -7.32
CA ILE A 476 29.46 34.95 -6.94
C ILE A 476 29.06 33.91 -8.00
N ASN A 477 27.79 33.91 -8.45
CA ASN A 477 27.32 33.00 -9.49
C ASN A 477 27.99 33.26 -10.86
N ARG A 478 28.25 34.52 -11.23
CA ARG A 478 28.97 34.86 -12.47
C ARG A 478 30.41 34.36 -12.46
N ALA A 479 31.08 34.34 -11.30
CA ALA A 479 32.43 33.81 -11.16
C ALA A 479 32.48 32.26 -11.13
N LEU A 480 31.38 31.59 -10.80
CA LEU A 480 31.33 30.12 -10.59
C LEU A 480 30.66 29.32 -11.72
N THR A 481 29.82 29.92 -12.57
CA THR A 481 28.94 29.17 -13.48
C THR A 481 29.59 28.92 -14.84
N ALA A 482 29.92 27.65 -15.15
CA ALA A 482 30.35 27.22 -16.49
C ALA A 482 29.17 26.85 -17.41
N THR A 483 28.35 25.86 -17.03
CA THR A 483 27.16 25.43 -17.81
C THR A 483 26.08 24.83 -16.92
N THR A 484 24.80 25.14 -17.19
CA THR A 484 23.66 24.70 -16.37
C THR A 484 23.09 23.32 -16.72
N SER A 485 23.50 22.71 -17.83
CA SER A 485 23.01 21.42 -18.34
C SER A 485 23.74 20.19 -17.78
N LEU A 486 24.76 20.39 -16.95
CA LEU A 486 25.62 19.33 -16.44
C LEU A 486 25.00 18.61 -15.22
N PRO A 487 25.30 17.32 -14.99
CA PRO A 487 24.95 16.60 -13.76
C PRO A 487 25.53 17.31 -12.53
N TRP A 488 24.79 17.31 -11.42
CA TRP A 488 25.19 18.06 -10.23
C TRP A 488 24.90 17.34 -8.90
N ILE A 489 25.66 17.74 -7.89
CA ILE A 489 25.42 17.42 -6.47
C ILE A 489 25.09 18.72 -5.75
N GLY A 490 23.90 18.79 -5.14
CA GLY A 490 23.38 19.98 -4.46
C GLY A 490 23.48 19.85 -2.95
N ILE A 491 24.28 20.69 -2.30
CA ILE A 491 24.39 20.75 -0.84
C ILE A 491 23.42 21.82 -0.33
N LEU A 492 22.47 21.42 0.50
CA LEU A 492 21.48 22.29 1.12
C LEU A 492 21.84 22.54 2.59
N ASP A 493 22.25 23.78 2.89
CA ASP A 493 22.42 24.29 4.26
C ASP A 493 21.25 25.22 4.57
N VAL A 494 20.40 24.83 5.51
CA VAL A 494 19.13 25.50 5.79
C VAL A 494 18.97 25.77 7.28
N PHE A 495 18.21 26.82 7.59
CA PHE A 495 17.76 27.12 8.93
C PHE A 495 17.28 25.88 9.68
N GLY A 496 17.67 25.77 10.95
CA GLY A 496 16.96 24.87 11.85
C GLY A 496 15.56 25.40 12.15
N PHE A 497 14.71 24.55 12.69
CA PHE A 497 13.48 24.97 13.35
C PHE A 497 13.81 25.97 14.49
N GLU A 498 13.09 27.08 14.58
CA GLU A 498 13.30 28.13 15.59
C GLU A 498 12.03 28.28 16.46
N SER A 499 12.20 28.24 17.79
CA SER A 499 11.14 28.55 18.75
C SER A 499 11.70 29.41 19.87
N PHE A 500 11.33 30.69 19.86
CA PHE A 500 11.77 31.72 20.79
C PHE A 500 10.62 32.19 21.68
N GLN A 501 10.94 33.04 22.67
CA GLN A 501 9.94 33.68 23.55
C GLN A 501 8.96 34.60 22.79
N THR A 502 9.37 35.13 21.63
CA THR A 502 8.50 35.88 20.70
C THR A 502 8.84 35.46 19.28
N ASN A 503 7.94 34.73 18.61
CA ASN A 503 8.14 34.31 17.22
C ASN A 503 7.39 35.26 16.28
N SER A 504 8.06 35.71 15.22
CA SER A 504 7.49 36.63 14.22
C SER A 504 7.27 35.94 12.87
N PHE A 505 6.97 36.73 11.83
CA PHE A 505 6.72 36.26 10.47
C PHE A 505 7.91 35.49 9.88
N GLU A 506 9.13 35.86 10.29
CA GLU A 506 10.38 35.24 9.88
C GLU A 506 10.51 33.82 10.44
N GLN A 507 10.28 33.61 11.75
CA GLN A 507 10.23 32.28 12.35
C GLN A 507 9.10 31.43 11.75
N PHE A 508 7.94 32.03 11.46
CA PHE A 508 6.83 31.35 10.79
C PHE A 508 7.24 30.80 9.42
N CYS A 509 7.93 31.61 8.61
CA CYS A 509 8.46 31.19 7.30
C CYS A 509 9.58 30.14 7.42
N ILE A 510 10.50 30.28 8.38
CA ILE A 510 11.57 29.32 8.67
C ILE A 510 11.00 27.95 9.10
N ASN A 511 10.00 27.96 9.98
CA ASN A 511 9.37 26.75 10.48
C ASN A 511 8.50 26.08 9.40
N PHE A 512 7.83 26.85 8.54
CA PHE A 512 7.15 26.30 7.36
C PHE A 512 8.12 25.64 6.36
N ALA A 513 9.30 26.23 6.12
CA ALA A 513 10.33 25.58 5.31
C ALA A 513 10.82 24.26 5.94
N ASN A 514 11.02 24.25 7.27
CA ASN A 514 11.37 23.02 8.00
C ASN A 514 10.25 21.96 7.94
N GLU A 515 8.97 22.37 7.99
CA GLU A 515 7.81 21.47 7.84
C GLU A 515 7.82 20.77 6.47
N MET A 516 8.04 21.51 5.38
CA MET A 516 8.12 20.95 4.02
C MET A 516 9.35 20.04 3.83
N LEU A 517 10.51 20.43 4.35
CA LEU A 517 11.73 19.62 4.30
C LEU A 517 11.60 18.34 5.13
N GLN A 518 10.91 18.39 6.28
CA GLN A 518 10.61 17.19 7.06
C GLN A 518 9.62 16.27 6.32
N GLN A 519 8.61 16.82 5.64
CA GLN A 519 7.71 16.01 4.82
C GLN A 519 8.46 15.29 3.69
N HIS A 520 9.40 15.96 3.02
CA HIS A 520 10.25 15.33 2.00
C HIS A 520 11.17 14.25 2.61
N PHE A 521 11.72 14.45 3.80
CA PHE A 521 12.42 13.38 4.54
C PHE A 521 11.51 12.20 4.87
N ASN A 522 10.27 12.43 5.32
CA ASN A 522 9.29 11.38 5.58
C ASN A 522 8.97 10.60 4.28
N GLN A 523 8.86 11.29 3.15
CA GLN A 523 8.63 10.69 1.84
C GLN A 523 9.83 9.86 1.34
N GLU A 524 11.06 10.40 1.42
CA GLU A 524 12.27 9.77 0.86
C GLU A 524 12.94 8.74 1.78
N ILE A 525 12.67 8.75 3.09
CA ILE A 525 13.20 7.74 4.02
C ILE A 525 12.13 6.71 4.43
N LEU A 526 10.89 7.14 4.68
CA LEU A 526 9.86 6.26 5.27
C LEU A 526 8.94 5.69 4.19
N LEU A 527 8.41 6.52 3.29
CA LEU A 527 7.53 6.03 2.23
C LEU A 527 8.29 5.33 1.08
N SER A 528 9.54 5.70 0.81
CA SER A 528 10.42 5.03 -0.17
C SER A 528 10.69 3.56 0.18
N GLU A 529 11.02 3.26 1.45
CA GLU A 529 11.23 1.90 1.92
C GLU A 529 9.95 1.06 1.83
N GLN A 530 8.79 1.63 2.17
CA GLN A 530 7.51 0.91 2.00
C GLN A 530 7.18 0.65 0.51
N LYS A 531 7.50 1.60 -0.40
CA LYS A 531 7.40 1.39 -1.86
C LYS A 531 8.35 0.28 -2.34
N GLU A 532 9.59 0.21 -1.84
CA GLU A 532 10.55 -0.84 -2.18
C GLU A 532 10.11 -2.22 -1.66
N TYR A 533 9.55 -2.31 -0.44
CA TYR A 533 9.01 -3.57 0.10
C TYR A 533 7.83 -4.07 -0.74
N ALA A 534 6.91 -3.18 -1.16
CA ALA A 534 5.82 -3.53 -2.05
C ALA A 534 6.32 -4.00 -3.44
N LYS A 535 7.27 -3.27 -4.03
CA LYS A 535 7.92 -3.58 -5.32
C LYS A 535 8.68 -4.90 -5.31
N GLU A 536 9.28 -5.29 -4.19
CA GLU A 536 9.95 -6.58 -3.99
C GLU A 536 9.01 -7.68 -3.49
N ALA A 537 7.69 -7.45 -3.45
CA ALA A 537 6.66 -8.40 -2.99
C ALA A 537 6.92 -8.96 -1.58
N ILE A 538 7.46 -8.12 -0.68
CA ILE A 538 7.68 -8.43 0.73
C ILE A 538 6.34 -8.38 1.45
N LEU A 539 5.88 -9.52 1.99
CA LEU A 539 4.74 -9.58 2.91
C LEU A 539 5.07 -8.75 4.15
N TRP A 540 4.43 -7.58 4.22
CA TRP A 540 4.71 -6.50 5.15
C TRP A 540 3.37 -5.86 5.57
N GLN A 541 3.30 -5.33 6.79
CA GLN A 541 2.15 -4.53 7.24
C GLN A 541 2.55 -3.06 7.14
N PRO A 542 1.90 -2.26 6.26
CA PRO A 542 2.18 -0.83 6.15
C PRO A 542 2.04 -0.15 7.50
N MET A 543 3.05 0.64 7.88
CA MET A 543 3.02 1.41 9.13
C MET A 543 2.52 2.81 8.84
N ASN A 544 1.72 3.34 9.78
CA ASN A 544 1.33 4.74 9.76
C ASN A 544 2.59 5.61 9.88
N VAL A 545 2.93 6.31 8.80
CA VAL A 545 4.04 7.28 8.77
C VAL A 545 3.55 8.56 9.44
N PRO A 546 4.37 9.24 10.28
CA PRO A 546 4.03 10.57 10.78
C PRO A 546 3.86 11.53 9.60
N ASP A 547 2.62 11.87 9.28
CA ASP A 547 2.30 12.82 8.22
C ASP A 547 2.08 14.21 8.82
N ASN A 548 2.75 15.20 8.24
CA ASN A 548 2.61 16.61 8.57
C ASN A 548 1.99 17.45 7.43
N GLN A 549 1.45 16.79 6.39
CA GLN A 549 0.75 17.45 5.29
C GLN A 549 -0.37 18.39 5.78
N SER A 550 -1.12 18.00 6.81
CA SER A 550 -2.17 18.87 7.40
C SER A 550 -1.64 20.19 7.98
N THR A 551 -0.38 20.23 8.43
CA THR A 551 0.27 21.48 8.88
C THR A 551 0.77 22.30 7.69
N ILE A 552 1.25 21.63 6.64
CA ILE A 552 1.66 22.27 5.37
C ILE A 552 0.45 22.90 4.67
N ASP A 553 -0.68 22.20 4.60
CA ASP A 553 -1.92 22.65 3.96
C ASP A 553 -2.56 23.81 4.74
N LEU A 554 -2.57 23.73 6.08
CA LEU A 554 -2.99 24.83 6.98
C LEU A 554 -2.23 26.14 6.68
N VAL A 555 -0.92 26.07 6.45
CA VAL A 555 -0.11 27.25 6.14
C VAL A 555 -0.29 27.68 4.68
N SER A 556 -0.36 26.72 3.74
CA SER A 556 -0.05 26.96 2.33
C SER A 556 -1.18 26.70 1.34
N ASP A 557 -2.39 26.28 1.74
CA ASP A 557 -3.50 26.17 0.78
C ASP A 557 -3.77 27.49 0.04
N SER A 558 -4.17 27.35 -1.21
CA SER A 558 -4.44 28.43 -2.15
C SER A 558 -5.63 29.33 -1.79
N ARG A 559 -6.60 28.83 -1.02
CA ARG A 559 -7.86 29.52 -0.70
C ARG A 559 -8.03 29.82 0.77
N THR A 560 -7.71 28.88 1.65
CA THR A 560 -7.92 29.00 3.10
C THR A 560 -6.63 29.02 3.90
N GLY A 561 -5.47 28.70 3.32
CA GLY A 561 -4.20 28.65 4.04
C GLY A 561 -3.80 30.01 4.63
N ILE A 562 -3.11 29.99 5.77
CA ILE A 562 -2.70 31.19 6.53
C ILE A 562 -1.98 32.22 5.64
N LEU A 563 -1.14 31.78 4.69
CA LEU A 563 -0.47 32.68 3.74
C LEU A 563 -1.45 33.37 2.77
N SER A 564 -2.51 32.69 2.32
CA SER A 564 -3.54 33.27 1.45
C SER A 564 -4.44 34.25 2.20
N LEU A 565 -4.74 33.95 3.47
CA LEU A 565 -5.45 34.87 4.37
C LEU A 565 -4.61 36.10 4.73
N LEU A 566 -3.28 35.96 4.86
CA LEU A 566 -2.35 37.07 5.04
C LEU A 566 -2.27 37.96 3.78
N ASP A 567 -2.16 37.36 2.59
CA ASP A 567 -2.07 38.08 1.31
C ASP A 567 -3.36 38.84 0.97
N SER A 568 -4.52 38.23 1.22
CA SER A 568 -5.81 38.92 1.06
C SER A 568 -6.00 40.03 2.09
N SER A 569 -5.51 39.86 3.32
CA SER A 569 -5.51 40.91 4.35
C SER A 569 -4.59 42.09 4.00
N CYS A 570 -3.41 41.84 3.41
CA CYS A 570 -2.52 42.92 2.93
C CYS A 570 -3.13 43.69 1.74
N ARG A 571 -3.93 43.03 0.90
CA ARG A 571 -4.61 43.66 -0.26
C ARG A 571 -5.83 44.49 0.13
N MET A 572 -6.45 44.23 1.29
CA MET A 572 -7.59 44.99 1.79
C MET A 572 -7.13 46.27 2.49
N ARG A 573 -7.68 47.42 2.07
CA ARG A 573 -7.31 48.72 2.64
C ARG A 573 -7.87 48.86 4.06
N GLY A 574 -6.99 49.12 5.03
CA GLY A 574 -7.36 49.41 6.42
C GLY A 574 -7.56 48.18 7.31
N THR A 575 -7.19 46.97 6.87
CA THR A 575 -7.26 45.76 7.70
C THR A 575 -6.32 45.87 8.89
N THR A 576 -6.85 45.69 10.10
CA THR A 576 -6.07 45.67 11.35
C THR A 576 -5.50 44.27 11.61
N VAL A 577 -4.44 44.19 12.42
CA VAL A 577 -3.86 42.90 12.84
C VAL A 577 -4.88 42.06 13.63
N ASP A 578 -5.66 42.69 14.51
CA ASP A 578 -6.73 42.01 15.25
C ASP A 578 -7.74 41.36 14.25
N ALA A 579 -8.18 42.09 13.22
CA ALA A 579 -9.09 41.55 12.20
C ALA A 579 -8.48 40.44 11.32
N PHE A 580 -7.17 40.50 11.04
CA PHE A 580 -6.45 39.39 10.39
C PHE A 580 -6.46 38.14 11.26
N VAL A 581 -6.15 38.25 12.56
CA VAL A 581 -6.15 37.11 13.50
C VAL A 581 -7.56 36.53 13.68
N ASP A 582 -8.58 37.38 13.79
CA ASP A 582 -9.99 36.93 13.82
C ASP A 582 -10.38 36.16 12.55
N SER A 583 -9.85 36.54 11.38
CA SER A 583 -10.06 35.78 10.13
C SER A 583 -9.40 34.40 10.15
N LEU A 584 -8.19 34.27 10.70
CA LEU A 584 -7.51 32.98 10.89
C LEU A 584 -8.30 32.08 11.85
N ILE A 585 -8.73 32.62 13.00
CA ILE A 585 -9.51 31.87 14.00
C ILE A 585 -10.82 31.41 13.37
N LYS A 586 -11.54 32.28 12.65
CA LYS A 586 -12.79 31.93 11.96
C LYS A 586 -12.60 30.84 10.89
N ALA A 587 -11.44 30.79 10.23
CA ALA A 587 -11.12 29.76 9.24
C ALA A 587 -10.66 28.43 9.87
N HIS A 588 -9.94 28.47 10.99
CA HIS A 588 -9.14 27.33 11.48
C HIS A 588 -9.45 26.84 12.91
N ALA A 589 -10.37 27.44 13.67
CA ALA A 589 -10.69 27.04 15.06
C ALA A 589 -11.28 25.61 15.24
N LYS A 590 -11.36 24.79 14.17
CA LYS A 590 -11.71 23.36 14.21
C LYS A 590 -10.59 22.46 13.66
N HIS A 591 -9.43 23.01 13.34
CA HIS A 591 -8.33 22.30 12.71
C HIS A 591 -7.33 21.78 13.75
N GLU A 592 -7.06 20.47 13.77
CA GLU A 592 -6.21 19.77 14.75
C GLU A 592 -4.85 20.45 15.00
N ARG A 593 -4.31 21.14 13.98
CA ARG A 593 -2.98 21.78 14.01
C ARG A 593 -2.98 23.29 14.25
N PHE A 594 -4.11 23.88 14.63
CA PHE A 594 -4.26 25.31 14.91
C PHE A 594 -4.95 25.54 16.25
N ASP A 595 -4.37 26.41 17.09
CA ASP A 595 -4.95 26.79 18.40
C ASP A 595 -4.92 28.32 18.60
N GLN A 596 -5.84 28.83 19.42
CA GLN A 596 -5.83 30.24 19.83
C GLN A 596 -4.85 30.47 20.99
N VAL A 597 -4.15 31.61 21.00
CA VAL A 597 -3.19 31.92 22.08
C VAL A 597 -3.90 32.12 23.42
N VAL A 598 -3.67 31.18 24.34
CA VAL A 598 -4.04 31.33 25.74
C VAL A 598 -3.14 32.39 26.39
N ARG A 599 -3.69 33.59 26.63
CA ARG A 599 -2.99 34.73 27.25
C ARG A 599 -2.72 34.48 28.75
N ARG A 600 -1.76 33.62 29.07
CA ARG A 600 -1.28 33.28 30.43
C ARG A 600 0.24 33.07 30.43
N GLY A 601 0.86 33.24 31.60
CA GLY A 601 2.30 33.01 31.78
C GLY A 601 3.15 33.88 30.86
N VAL A 602 4.08 33.25 30.13
CA VAL A 602 4.97 33.92 29.15
C VAL A 602 4.18 34.60 28.03
N ASN A 603 3.01 34.06 27.64
CA ASN A 603 2.21 34.55 26.52
C ASN A 603 1.24 35.68 26.89
N LYS A 604 1.33 36.23 28.11
CA LYS A 604 0.39 37.26 28.62
C LYS A 604 0.34 38.52 27.73
N ASP A 605 1.47 38.91 27.15
CA ASP A 605 1.65 40.16 26.39
C ASP A 605 1.30 40.00 24.89
N VAL A 606 1.03 38.77 24.43
CA VAL A 606 0.65 38.47 23.04
C VAL A 606 -0.83 38.85 22.82
N ARG A 607 -1.07 40.13 22.50
CA ARG A 607 -2.42 40.64 22.18
C ARG A 607 -3.02 39.93 20.96
N ALA A 608 -2.30 39.90 19.84
CA ALA A 608 -2.76 39.32 18.58
C ALA A 608 -1.79 38.23 18.13
N GLY A 609 -2.26 36.99 17.99
CA GLY A 609 -1.42 35.85 17.67
C GLY A 609 -2.19 34.54 17.60
N PHE A 610 -1.51 33.50 17.13
CA PHE A 610 -2.06 32.15 16.94
C PHE A 610 -0.99 31.08 17.24
N VAL A 611 -1.42 29.82 17.40
CA VAL A 611 -0.55 28.68 17.69
C VAL A 611 -0.64 27.66 16.55
N ILE A 612 0.50 27.08 16.15
CA ILE A 612 0.56 25.98 15.18
C ILE A 612 1.25 24.76 15.80
N HIS A 613 0.70 23.58 15.55
CA HIS A 613 1.21 22.29 16.00
C HIS A 613 2.12 21.66 14.93
N HIS A 614 3.32 22.22 14.82
CA HIS A 614 4.40 21.74 13.95
C HIS A 614 4.89 20.35 14.37
N TYR A 615 5.55 19.63 13.46
CA TYR A 615 6.15 18.32 13.77
C TYR A 615 7.15 18.36 14.96
N ALA A 616 7.82 19.49 15.16
CA ALA A 616 8.80 19.71 16.22
C ALA A 616 8.19 20.27 17.54
N GLY A 617 6.90 20.62 17.56
CA GLY A 617 6.23 21.14 18.74
C GLY A 617 5.25 22.29 18.46
N HIS A 618 4.67 22.82 19.53
CA HIS A 618 3.67 23.90 19.45
C HIS A 618 4.39 25.25 19.47
N VAL A 619 4.20 26.08 18.44
CA VAL A 619 4.84 27.42 18.35
C VAL A 619 3.79 28.52 18.39
N VAL A 620 4.05 29.52 19.23
CA VAL A 620 3.20 30.70 19.43
C VAL A 620 3.74 31.85 18.58
N TYR A 621 2.95 32.32 17.62
CA TYR A 621 3.32 33.42 16.72
C TYR A 621 2.62 34.73 17.10
N ASN A 622 3.40 35.81 17.19
CA ASN A 622 2.90 37.16 17.42
C ASN A 622 2.60 37.84 16.07
N ALA A 623 1.32 38.10 15.80
CA ALA A 623 0.85 38.65 14.54
C ALA A 623 1.13 40.15 14.35
N ALA A 624 1.57 40.87 15.39
CA ALA A 624 1.68 42.34 15.43
C ALA A 624 2.37 42.99 14.22
N GLU A 625 3.38 42.32 13.65
CA GLU A 625 4.17 42.85 12.52
C GLU A 625 3.88 42.13 11.19
N PHE A 626 3.01 41.11 11.15
CA PHE A 626 2.81 40.24 9.98
C PHE A 626 2.33 41.00 8.73
N LEU A 627 1.30 41.85 8.85
CA LEU A 627 0.75 42.59 7.71
C LEU A 627 1.79 43.55 7.10
N VAL A 628 2.58 44.23 7.94
CA VAL A 628 3.61 45.17 7.50
C VAL A 628 4.77 44.42 6.84
N LYS A 629 5.27 43.35 7.46
CA LYS A 629 6.39 42.55 6.94
C LYS A 629 6.05 41.83 5.63
N ASN A 630 4.80 41.40 5.45
CA ASN A 630 4.40 40.74 4.22
C ASN A 630 4.21 41.70 3.04
N ASN A 631 3.98 42.98 3.33
CA ASN A 631 3.84 44.09 2.38
C ASN A 631 5.18 44.78 2.04
N ASP A 632 6.32 44.21 2.44
CA ASP A 632 7.69 44.72 2.19
C ASP A 632 8.17 44.40 0.74
N SER A 633 7.35 44.78 -0.24
CA SER A 633 7.65 44.78 -1.67
C SER A 633 8.34 46.09 -2.08
N ASP A 634 9.29 46.04 -3.02
CA ASP A 634 10.02 47.22 -3.47
C ASP A 634 9.08 48.33 -3.99
N ASP A 635 9.19 49.50 -3.37
CA ASP A 635 8.33 50.64 -3.67
C ASP A 635 8.71 51.29 -5.03
N PRO A 636 7.73 51.61 -5.90
CA PRO A 636 8.00 52.18 -7.22
C PRO A 636 8.77 53.51 -7.20
N ASP A 637 8.66 54.30 -6.14
CA ASP A 637 9.34 55.59 -6.02
C ASP A 637 10.81 55.38 -5.60
N SER A 638 11.09 54.36 -4.78
CA SER A 638 12.45 53.88 -4.51
C SER A 638 13.12 53.38 -5.79
N VAL A 639 12.44 52.53 -6.58
CA VAL A 639 12.96 52.03 -7.86
C VAL A 639 13.27 53.19 -8.82
N ALA A 640 12.34 54.14 -8.97
CA ALA A 640 12.51 55.30 -9.85
C ALA A 640 13.63 56.25 -9.39
N LEU A 641 13.83 56.43 -8.08
CA LEU A 641 14.90 57.25 -7.52
C LEU A 641 16.28 56.59 -7.70
N PHE A 642 16.44 55.36 -7.23
CA PHE A 642 17.76 54.70 -7.21
C PHE A 642 18.24 54.29 -8.60
N SER A 643 17.33 54.11 -9.57
CA SER A 643 17.68 53.95 -11.00
C SER A 643 18.40 55.18 -11.60
N GLN A 644 18.30 56.36 -10.97
CA GLN A 644 18.96 57.60 -11.39
C GLN A 644 20.27 57.89 -10.62
N SER A 645 20.67 57.02 -9.69
CA SER A 645 21.94 57.16 -8.96
C SER A 645 23.14 57.15 -9.91
N SER A 646 24.23 57.84 -9.54
CA SER A 646 25.53 57.72 -10.23
C SER A 646 26.18 56.34 -10.04
N SER A 647 25.92 55.66 -8.92
CA SER A 647 26.47 54.34 -8.57
C SER A 647 25.95 53.24 -9.51
N ALA A 648 26.87 52.54 -10.17
CA ALA A 648 26.55 51.43 -11.06
C ALA A 648 26.01 50.22 -10.28
N VAL A 649 26.57 49.95 -9.10
CA VAL A 649 26.07 48.91 -8.18
C VAL A 649 24.64 49.25 -7.76
N LEU A 650 24.38 50.48 -7.27
CA LEU A 650 23.05 50.85 -6.77
C LEU A 650 21.97 50.76 -7.86
N ARG A 651 22.25 51.25 -9.08
CA ARG A 651 21.34 51.08 -10.22
C ARG A 651 21.05 49.60 -10.51
N ALA A 652 22.07 48.75 -10.49
CA ALA A 652 21.90 47.32 -10.74
C ALA A 652 21.00 46.61 -9.70
N LEU A 653 21.01 47.05 -8.43
CA LEU A 653 20.15 46.47 -7.39
C LEU A 653 18.64 46.61 -7.72
N PHE A 654 18.27 47.70 -8.39
CA PHE A 654 16.87 48.04 -8.70
C PHE A 654 16.45 47.75 -10.15
N GLN A 655 17.38 47.34 -11.01
CA GLN A 655 17.11 46.96 -12.41
C GLN A 655 16.82 45.47 -12.60
N ALA A 656 17.34 44.59 -11.71
CA ALA A 656 17.37 43.14 -11.92
C ALA A 656 16.01 42.41 -11.92
N ASN A 657 14.91 43.07 -11.56
CA ASN A 657 13.57 42.46 -11.47
C ASN A 657 12.86 42.26 -12.84
N GLY A 658 13.56 42.41 -13.97
CA GLY A 658 12.96 42.44 -15.31
C GLY A 658 13.19 41.25 -16.24
N ASP A 659 14.29 40.49 -16.06
CA ASP A 659 14.89 39.73 -17.18
C ASP A 659 14.69 38.19 -17.15
N ASP A 660 14.08 37.64 -16.09
CA ASP A 660 13.88 36.19 -15.91
C ASP A 660 12.64 35.61 -16.64
N GLU A 661 11.91 36.40 -17.43
CA GLU A 661 10.95 35.86 -18.40
C GLU A 661 11.56 35.77 -19.81
N PRO A 662 11.64 34.58 -20.44
CA PRO A 662 12.22 34.44 -21.77
C PRO A 662 11.37 35.19 -22.80
N ALA A 663 12.02 36.04 -23.61
CA ALA A 663 11.41 37.08 -24.44
C ALA A 663 10.23 36.60 -25.32
N ALA A 664 9.02 36.71 -24.79
CA ALA A 664 7.79 36.31 -25.45
C ALA A 664 7.42 37.30 -26.57
N LYS A 665 7.84 36.96 -27.79
CA LYS A 665 7.39 37.45 -29.12
C LYS A 665 6.75 38.86 -29.15
N ALA A 666 7.46 39.81 -29.76
CA ALA A 666 6.93 41.12 -30.11
C ALA A 666 5.57 41.03 -30.84
N GLY A 667 4.57 41.79 -30.40
CA GLY A 667 3.23 41.77 -31.02
C GLY A 667 2.03 42.05 -30.11
N GLY A 668 2.20 42.73 -28.96
CA GLY A 668 1.06 43.11 -28.11
C GLY A 668 1.38 44.25 -27.14
N PRO A 669 0.40 45.13 -26.82
CA PRO A 669 0.60 46.17 -25.82
C PRO A 669 0.79 45.55 -24.44
N ARG A 670 1.93 45.81 -23.80
CA ARG A 670 2.23 45.36 -22.43
C ARG A 670 1.13 45.85 -21.49
N LYS A 671 0.25 44.94 -21.02
CA LYS A 671 -0.61 45.21 -19.87
C LYS A 671 0.29 45.37 -18.65
N ALA A 672 0.57 46.62 -18.28
CA ALA A 672 1.30 47.00 -17.06
C ALA A 672 0.46 46.76 -15.80
N GLN A 673 0.00 45.53 -15.63
CA GLN A 673 -0.70 45.06 -14.44
C GLN A 673 0.37 44.58 -13.45
N THR A 674 1.05 45.54 -12.84
CA THR A 674 2.03 45.34 -11.76
C THR A 674 1.34 44.62 -10.60
N SER A 675 1.39 43.29 -10.60
CA SER A 675 0.73 42.45 -9.62
C SER A 675 1.44 42.60 -8.27
N PHE A 676 0.67 42.90 -7.23
CA PHE A 676 1.18 42.93 -5.86
C PHE A 676 1.71 41.53 -5.48
N SER A 677 3.04 41.42 -5.41
CA SER A 677 3.77 40.24 -4.96
C SER A 677 4.23 40.47 -3.52
N SER A 678 3.62 39.75 -2.60
CA SER A 678 3.98 39.75 -1.18
C SER A 678 5.25 38.94 -0.93
N VAL A 679 5.85 39.14 0.25
CA VAL A 679 7.04 38.38 0.68
C VAL A 679 6.69 36.89 0.81
N SER A 680 5.52 36.56 1.35
CA SER A 680 4.95 35.20 1.41
C SER A 680 4.82 34.54 0.04
N ALA A 681 4.26 35.22 -0.96
CA ALA A 681 4.02 34.65 -2.29
C ALA A 681 5.34 34.38 -3.01
N THR A 682 6.29 35.31 -2.88
CA THR A 682 7.65 35.19 -3.42
C THR A 682 8.38 34.02 -2.76
N PHE A 683 8.36 33.94 -1.43
CA PHE A 683 8.94 32.84 -0.65
C PHE A 683 8.29 31.48 -1.00
N LYS A 684 6.95 31.42 -1.07
CA LYS A 684 6.21 30.20 -1.42
C LYS A 684 6.59 29.69 -2.82
N LYS A 685 6.78 30.58 -3.80
CA LYS A 685 7.27 30.24 -5.15
C LYS A 685 8.71 29.70 -5.10
N GLN A 686 9.61 30.37 -4.38
CA GLN A 686 11.01 29.94 -4.21
C GLN A 686 11.12 28.57 -3.51
N LEU A 687 10.37 28.37 -2.42
CA LEU A 687 10.36 27.11 -1.67
C LEU A 687 9.75 25.97 -2.49
N ALA A 688 8.64 26.20 -3.21
CA ALA A 688 8.08 25.18 -4.10
C ALA A 688 9.08 24.73 -5.17
N SER A 689 9.81 25.66 -5.80
CA SER A 689 10.87 25.35 -6.77
C SER A 689 12.07 24.61 -6.16
N LEU A 690 12.44 24.92 -4.91
CA LEU A 690 13.44 24.14 -4.17
C LEU A 690 12.94 22.70 -3.92
N MET A 691 11.71 22.52 -3.44
CA MET A 691 11.15 21.18 -3.17
C MET A 691 11.01 20.34 -4.44
N GLU A 692 10.55 20.92 -5.55
CA GLU A 692 10.53 20.29 -6.87
C GLU A 692 11.94 19.88 -7.33
N THR A 693 12.92 20.77 -7.14
CA THR A 693 14.33 20.46 -7.43
C THR A 693 14.81 19.26 -6.61
N LEU A 694 14.57 19.23 -5.30
CA LEU A 694 15.00 18.13 -4.42
C LEU A 694 14.31 16.80 -4.78
N GLN A 695 13.01 16.83 -5.08
CA GLN A 695 12.24 15.67 -5.54
C GLN A 695 12.72 15.08 -6.89
N SER A 696 13.47 15.85 -7.68
CA SER A 696 14.14 15.36 -8.90
C SER A 696 15.49 14.65 -8.64
N THR A 697 15.97 14.63 -7.40
CA THR A 697 17.29 14.09 -7.02
C THR A 697 17.20 12.84 -6.15
N SER A 698 18.32 12.09 -6.08
CA SER A 698 18.55 11.14 -4.98
C SER A 698 19.07 11.89 -3.75
N ALA A 699 18.29 11.91 -2.68
CA ALA A 699 18.57 12.68 -1.47
C ALA A 699 19.30 11.89 -0.37
N TYR A 700 20.36 12.49 0.19
CA TYR A 700 21.10 12.01 1.36
C TYR A 700 20.92 13.00 2.52
N PHE A 701 20.74 12.50 3.74
CA PHE A 701 20.43 13.35 4.89
C PHE A 701 21.55 13.34 5.94
N VAL A 702 21.97 14.55 6.34
CA VAL A 702 22.87 14.79 7.48
C VAL A 702 22.07 15.53 8.55
N ARG A 703 21.91 14.90 9.72
CA ARG A 703 21.22 15.49 10.88
C ARG A 703 22.25 15.93 11.91
N CYS A 704 22.46 17.24 11.99
CA CYS A 704 23.35 17.90 12.92
C CYS A 704 22.67 18.09 14.29
N ILE A 705 23.40 17.79 15.37
CA ILE A 705 22.92 17.87 16.76
C ILE A 705 23.84 18.79 17.57
N LYS A 706 23.23 19.72 18.33
CA LYS A 706 23.92 20.53 19.33
C LYS A 706 23.88 19.77 20.68
N PRO A 707 25.02 19.27 21.21
CA PRO A 707 25.02 18.35 22.35
C PRO A 707 24.75 19.01 23.71
N ASN A 708 24.98 20.31 23.85
CA ASN A 708 24.72 21.06 25.08
C ASN A 708 24.49 22.55 24.76
N THR A 709 23.86 23.27 25.70
CA THR A 709 23.58 24.71 25.57
C THR A 709 24.78 25.61 25.86
N LYS A 710 25.75 25.13 26.65
CA LYS A 710 26.95 25.87 27.10
C LYS A 710 28.05 26.04 26.05
N CYS A 711 27.92 25.41 24.88
CA CYS A 711 28.97 25.30 23.87
C CYS A 711 30.27 24.62 24.36
N GLU A 712 30.14 23.73 25.35
CA GLU A 712 31.26 23.03 25.99
C GLU A 712 31.68 21.79 25.17
N SER A 713 32.99 21.60 24.96
CA SER A 713 33.50 20.47 24.16
C SER A 713 33.35 19.13 24.89
N TRP A 714 32.85 18.13 24.19
CA TRP A 714 32.58 16.76 24.69
C TRP A 714 31.57 16.63 25.85
N ALA A 715 30.94 17.71 26.32
CA ALA A 715 29.77 17.66 27.21
C ALA A 715 28.48 17.33 26.44
N PHE A 716 27.63 16.44 26.98
CA PHE A 716 26.41 15.94 26.34
C PHE A 716 25.23 15.98 27.31
N ASP A 717 24.19 16.73 26.97
CA ASP A 717 22.96 16.92 27.72
C ASP A 717 21.84 16.03 27.15
N LEU A 718 21.41 15.03 27.92
CA LEU A 718 20.39 14.06 27.51
C LEU A 718 19.00 14.67 27.33
N ASP A 719 18.65 15.70 28.08
CA ASP A 719 17.32 16.31 28.03
C ASP A 719 17.25 17.44 26.99
N TYR A 720 18.38 18.06 26.64
CA TYR A 720 18.48 18.98 25.49
C TYR A 720 18.64 18.26 24.13
N VAL A 721 19.30 17.09 24.08
CA VAL A 721 19.42 16.30 22.84
C VAL A 721 18.15 15.47 22.54
N ARG A 722 17.37 15.08 23.56
CA ARG A 722 16.13 14.30 23.35
C ARG A 722 15.11 14.98 22.42
N PRO A 723 14.75 16.27 22.58
CA PRO A 723 13.92 17.00 21.63
C PRO A 723 14.50 16.98 20.21
N GLN A 724 15.80 17.27 20.05
CA GLN A 724 16.46 17.32 18.74
C GLN A 724 16.35 16.01 17.94
N LEU A 725 16.32 14.84 18.59
CA LEU A 725 16.10 13.56 17.90
C LEU A 725 14.67 13.41 17.36
N ARG A 726 13.67 13.90 18.10
CA ARG A 726 12.25 13.91 17.68
C ARG A 726 12.02 14.95 16.57
N CYS A 727 12.51 16.16 16.79
CA CYS A 727 12.51 17.28 15.84
C CYS A 727 13.44 17.06 14.63
N GLY A 728 14.19 15.95 14.60
CA GLY A 728 14.96 15.47 13.44
C GLY A 728 14.28 14.31 12.70
N GLY A 729 13.12 13.82 13.16
CA GLY A 729 12.47 12.60 12.66
C GLY A 729 13.29 11.31 12.87
N LEU A 730 14.31 11.35 13.73
CA LEU A 730 15.25 10.24 13.92
C LEU A 730 14.63 9.13 14.75
N VAL A 731 13.81 9.44 15.76
CA VAL A 731 13.10 8.44 16.57
C VAL A 731 12.11 7.66 15.69
N GLU A 732 11.48 8.34 14.74
CA GLU A 732 10.47 7.84 13.81
C GLU A 732 11.12 6.96 12.75
N ALA A 733 12.23 7.43 12.16
CA ALA A 733 13.04 6.65 11.22
C ALA A 733 13.61 5.38 11.88
N VAL A 734 14.19 5.48 13.07
CA VAL A 734 14.71 4.32 13.80
C VAL A 734 13.58 3.35 14.18
N ARG A 735 12.40 3.86 14.61
CA ARG A 735 11.20 3.04 14.87
C ARG A 735 10.79 2.27 13.60
N MET A 736 10.85 2.89 12.43
CA MET A 736 10.56 2.21 11.17
C MET A 736 11.60 1.12 10.85
N LEU A 737 12.90 1.45 10.93
CA LEU A 737 14.00 0.53 10.69
C LEU A 737 13.99 -0.67 11.65
N LYS A 738 13.41 -0.52 12.85
CA LYS A 738 13.23 -1.62 13.83
C LYS A 738 12.23 -2.67 13.39
N VAL A 739 11.08 -2.26 12.88
CA VAL A 739 10.00 -3.21 12.52
C VAL A 739 10.26 -3.83 11.14
N GLY A 740 10.81 -3.03 10.22
CA GLY A 740 11.11 -3.38 8.83
C GLY A 740 12.38 -4.20 8.61
N PHE A 741 13.00 -3.99 7.44
CA PHE A 741 14.15 -4.78 6.98
C PHE A 741 15.30 -3.88 6.49
N PRO A 742 16.04 -3.24 7.42
CA PRO A 742 16.99 -2.17 7.09
C PRO A 742 18.26 -2.66 6.36
N THR A 743 18.59 -3.95 6.47
CA THR A 743 19.75 -4.56 5.82
C THR A 743 19.29 -5.38 4.61
N ARG A 744 19.92 -5.19 3.45
CA ARG A 744 19.56 -5.89 2.20
C ARG A 744 20.76 -6.15 1.29
N VAL A 745 20.69 -7.21 0.49
CA VAL A 745 21.70 -7.61 -0.51
C VAL A 745 21.02 -8.18 -1.75
N THR A 746 21.55 -7.97 -2.96
CA THR A 746 20.97 -8.58 -4.17
C THR A 746 21.32 -10.06 -4.27
N PHE A 747 20.48 -10.84 -4.94
CA PHE A 747 20.81 -12.24 -5.24
C PHE A 747 22.04 -12.37 -6.15
N ASP A 748 22.37 -11.34 -6.94
CA ASP A 748 23.58 -11.29 -7.77
C ASP A 748 24.85 -11.17 -6.93
N GLN A 749 24.87 -10.33 -5.89
CA GLN A 749 26.01 -10.17 -5.00
C GLN A 749 26.32 -11.46 -4.23
N VAL A 750 25.29 -12.10 -3.65
CA VAL A 750 25.46 -13.38 -2.93
C VAL A 750 25.90 -14.50 -3.88
N TYR A 751 25.39 -14.52 -5.12
CA TYR A 751 25.86 -15.47 -6.14
C TYR A 751 27.32 -15.21 -6.53
N ALA A 752 27.72 -13.95 -6.73
CA ALA A 752 29.08 -13.58 -7.12
C ALA A 752 30.12 -13.94 -6.04
N GLN A 753 29.83 -13.69 -4.76
CA GLN A 753 30.75 -14.05 -3.66
C GLN A 753 30.88 -15.57 -3.50
N TYR A 754 29.77 -16.32 -3.55
CA TYR A 754 29.79 -17.75 -3.20
C TYR A 754 30.08 -18.67 -4.39
N SER A 755 29.78 -18.30 -5.63
CA SER A 755 30.01 -19.18 -6.79
C SER A 755 31.47 -19.60 -6.99
N PRO A 756 32.51 -18.78 -6.71
CA PRO A 756 33.92 -19.20 -6.75
C PRO A 756 34.33 -20.14 -5.62
N LEU A 757 33.61 -20.14 -4.49
CA LEU A 757 33.96 -20.89 -3.28
C LEU A 757 33.40 -22.33 -3.27
N LEU A 758 32.64 -22.72 -4.30
CA LEU A 758 32.00 -24.02 -4.45
C LEU A 758 32.95 -25.03 -5.11
N ASP A 759 33.39 -26.03 -4.37
CA ASP A 759 34.26 -27.09 -4.87
C ASP A 759 33.68 -28.49 -4.54
N PRO A 760 33.27 -29.31 -5.53
CA PRO A 760 33.16 -29.01 -6.95
C PRO A 760 31.92 -28.16 -7.30
N ALA A 761 32.00 -27.43 -8.42
CA ALA A 761 30.90 -26.61 -8.91
C ALA A 761 29.64 -27.44 -9.27
N PRO A 762 28.42 -26.95 -8.98
CA PRO A 762 27.18 -27.69 -9.24
C PRO A 762 26.87 -27.81 -10.74
N ARG A 763 26.76 -29.04 -11.27
CA ARG A 763 26.46 -29.37 -12.69
C ARG A 763 25.23 -28.67 -13.31
N THR A 764 24.35 -28.10 -12.50
CA THR A 764 23.22 -27.26 -12.94
C THR A 764 23.08 -26.10 -11.95
N PRO A 765 23.38 -24.84 -12.33
CA PRO A 765 23.20 -23.70 -11.45
C PRO A 765 21.72 -23.51 -11.09
N LEU A 766 21.45 -22.98 -9.89
CA LEU A 766 20.09 -22.62 -9.48
C LEU A 766 19.79 -21.17 -9.85
N ASN A 767 18.50 -20.81 -9.86
CA ASN A 767 18.08 -19.43 -9.74
C ASN A 767 18.78 -18.79 -8.51
N LYS A 768 19.39 -17.62 -8.71
CA LYS A 768 20.16 -16.88 -7.70
C LYS A 768 19.38 -16.66 -6.39
N ARG A 769 18.05 -16.53 -6.44
CA ARG A 769 17.14 -16.47 -5.27
C ARG A 769 17.16 -17.74 -4.42
N ASP A 770 17.16 -18.91 -5.06
CA ASP A 770 17.21 -20.21 -4.38
C ASP A 770 18.60 -20.51 -3.83
N PHE A 771 19.63 -20.13 -4.59
CA PHE A 771 21.02 -20.24 -4.19
C PHE A 771 21.29 -19.38 -2.94
N SER A 772 20.89 -18.11 -2.96
CA SER A 772 20.98 -17.20 -1.82
C SER A 772 20.28 -17.78 -0.58
N GLN A 773 19.08 -18.36 -0.73
CA GLN A 773 18.40 -19.01 0.39
C GLN A 773 19.18 -20.20 0.95
N ALA A 774 19.86 -20.98 0.11
CA ALA A 774 20.65 -22.12 0.54
C ALA A 774 21.90 -21.67 1.32
N VAL A 775 22.57 -20.59 0.88
CA VAL A 775 23.67 -19.95 1.62
C VAL A 775 23.19 -19.46 2.99
N LEU A 776 22.07 -18.73 3.07
CA LEU A 776 21.53 -18.25 4.36
C LEU A 776 21.17 -19.40 5.33
N PHE A 777 20.69 -20.53 4.80
CA PHE A 777 20.40 -21.71 5.60
C PHE A 777 21.68 -22.37 6.16
N LEU A 778 22.78 -22.40 5.39
CA LEU A 778 24.07 -22.94 5.85
C LEU A 778 24.58 -22.23 7.11
N PHE A 779 24.49 -20.90 7.11
CA PHE A 779 24.86 -20.06 8.26
C PHE A 779 23.80 -20.04 9.39
N GLY A 780 22.79 -20.91 9.34
CA GLY A 780 21.84 -21.14 10.43
C GLY A 780 20.73 -20.10 10.58
N LEU A 781 20.51 -19.20 9.62
CA LEU A 781 19.47 -18.18 9.73
C LEU A 781 18.06 -18.77 9.70
N ARG A 782 17.23 -18.33 10.64
CA ARG A 782 15.83 -18.74 10.77
C ARG A 782 14.96 -17.92 9.81
N ARG A 783 13.91 -18.53 9.28
CA ARG A 783 12.99 -17.91 8.29
C ARG A 783 12.23 -16.66 8.78
N ASN A 784 12.29 -16.33 10.08
CA ASN A 784 11.71 -15.12 10.65
C ASN A 784 12.71 -13.93 10.74
N GLU A 785 13.99 -14.18 10.46
CA GLU A 785 15.08 -13.19 10.56
C GLU A 785 15.40 -12.53 9.20
N TYR A 786 15.01 -13.17 8.10
CA TYR A 786 15.16 -12.69 6.73
C TYR A 786 13.91 -12.96 5.89
N GLN A 787 13.76 -12.21 4.80
CA GLN A 787 12.70 -12.36 3.81
C GLN A 787 13.28 -12.29 2.39
N LEU A 788 12.67 -12.98 1.44
CA LEU A 788 13.17 -13.11 0.07
C LEU A 788 12.25 -12.38 -0.89
N GLY A 789 12.69 -11.23 -1.40
CA GLY A 789 11.97 -10.47 -2.42
C GLY A 789 12.07 -11.10 -3.81
N LEU A 790 11.91 -10.26 -4.84
CA LEU A 790 12.01 -10.64 -6.25
C LEU A 790 13.47 -10.60 -6.74
N THR A 791 14.27 -9.64 -6.26
CA THR A 791 15.69 -9.46 -6.62
C THR A 791 16.65 -9.45 -5.42
N LYS A 792 16.14 -9.27 -4.19
CA LYS A 792 16.95 -9.07 -2.98
C LYS A 792 16.59 -9.98 -1.81
N VAL A 793 17.59 -10.26 -0.96
CA VAL A 793 17.38 -10.69 0.43
C VAL A 793 17.20 -9.44 1.29
N PHE A 794 16.23 -9.49 2.20
CA PHE A 794 15.95 -8.49 3.21
C PHE A 794 16.16 -9.11 4.60
N PHE A 795 16.79 -8.40 5.53
CA PHE A 795 17.08 -8.86 6.89
C PHE A 795 16.58 -7.88 7.95
N ARG A 796 16.16 -8.41 9.10
CA ARG A 796 15.77 -7.60 10.26
C ARG A 796 16.97 -6.85 10.87
N ALA A 797 16.67 -5.84 11.68
CA ALA A 797 17.67 -5.10 12.48
C ALA A 797 18.59 -6.05 13.30
N GLY A 798 19.81 -5.60 13.57
CA GLY A 798 20.84 -6.40 14.25
C GLY A 798 21.48 -7.52 13.41
N LYS A 799 21.11 -7.68 12.13
CA LYS A 799 21.70 -8.70 11.22
C LYS A 799 22.74 -8.14 10.24
N ARG A 800 23.17 -6.89 10.39
CA ARG A 800 24.20 -6.27 9.55
C ARG A 800 25.57 -6.98 9.65
N ALA A 801 26.13 -7.09 10.85
CA ALA A 801 27.40 -7.79 11.07
C ALA A 801 27.35 -9.27 10.63
N PHE A 802 26.16 -9.90 10.68
CA PHE A 802 25.95 -11.22 10.12
C PHE A 802 26.06 -11.23 8.58
N LEU A 803 25.42 -10.30 7.88
CA LEU A 803 25.57 -10.17 6.42
C LEU A 803 27.04 -9.89 6.04
N GLU A 804 27.74 -9.05 6.79
CA GLU A 804 29.17 -8.78 6.59
C GLU A 804 30.02 -10.05 6.80
N THR A 805 29.68 -10.89 7.78
CA THR A 805 30.31 -12.23 7.97
C THR A 805 30.04 -13.18 6.79
N VAL A 806 28.87 -13.07 6.14
CA VAL A 806 28.54 -13.83 4.92
C VAL A 806 29.28 -13.27 3.70
N MET A 807 29.36 -11.95 3.53
CA MET A 807 29.95 -11.34 2.35
C MET A 807 31.49 -11.33 2.36
N ASN A 808 32.11 -11.28 3.55
CA ASN A 808 33.57 -11.23 3.71
C ASN A 808 34.20 -12.62 3.96
N ARG A 809 33.59 -13.69 3.44
CA ARG A 809 34.16 -15.06 3.53
C ARG A 809 34.94 -15.37 2.27
N ASP A 810 36.25 -15.59 2.43
CA ASP A 810 37.16 -15.95 1.34
C ASP A 810 37.58 -17.43 1.34
N GLU A 811 37.34 -18.15 2.45
CA GLU A 811 37.59 -19.59 2.55
C GLU A 811 36.61 -20.42 1.70
N LYS A 812 37.12 -21.43 0.97
CA LYS A 812 36.31 -22.48 0.35
C LYS A 812 35.39 -23.16 1.37
N LEU A 813 34.18 -23.54 0.95
CA LEU A 813 33.23 -24.26 1.80
C LEU A 813 33.78 -25.66 2.16
N THR A 814 33.58 -26.12 3.39
CA THR A 814 34.00 -27.46 3.78
C THR A 814 33.12 -28.53 3.14
N ALA A 815 33.60 -29.78 3.07
CA ALA A 815 32.81 -30.90 2.56
C ALA A 815 31.47 -31.10 3.32
N LYS A 816 31.42 -30.75 4.62
CA LYS A 816 30.19 -30.77 5.43
C LYS A 816 29.21 -29.68 4.99
N ASP A 817 29.73 -28.47 4.75
CA ASP A 817 28.94 -27.33 4.29
C ASP A 817 28.37 -27.58 2.89
N MET A 818 29.20 -28.08 1.97
CA MET A 818 28.79 -28.49 0.62
C MET A 818 27.72 -29.59 0.66
N ALA A 819 27.85 -30.59 1.54
CA ALA A 819 26.83 -31.62 1.72
C ALA A 819 25.51 -31.05 2.29
N ALA A 820 25.56 -30.10 3.23
CA ALA A 820 24.38 -29.43 3.76
C ALA A 820 23.67 -28.56 2.69
N LEU A 821 24.45 -27.79 1.92
CA LEU A 821 24.00 -26.93 0.83
C LEU A 821 23.35 -27.78 -0.30
N MET A 822 24.04 -28.81 -0.78
CA MET A 822 23.52 -29.75 -1.79
C MET A 822 22.29 -30.51 -1.27
N GLY A 823 22.27 -30.91 0.01
CA GLY A 823 21.12 -31.55 0.63
C GLY A 823 19.88 -30.62 0.66
N PHE A 824 20.06 -29.34 0.98
CA PHE A 824 18.99 -28.33 0.92
C PHE A 824 18.50 -28.12 -0.52
N ILE A 825 19.42 -27.96 -1.47
CA ILE A 825 19.16 -27.82 -2.92
C ILE A 825 18.34 -29.01 -3.43
N ASN A 826 18.77 -30.24 -3.15
CA ASN A 826 18.12 -31.45 -3.67
C ASN A 826 16.73 -31.66 -3.04
N ARG A 827 16.56 -31.41 -1.74
CA ARG A 827 15.23 -31.40 -1.09
C ARG A 827 14.29 -30.37 -1.74
N LYS A 828 14.79 -29.18 -2.09
CA LYS A 828 14.00 -28.12 -2.74
C LYS A 828 13.64 -28.47 -4.20
N ARG A 829 14.56 -29.10 -4.94
CA ARG A 829 14.31 -29.65 -6.30
C ARG A 829 13.24 -30.74 -6.26
N TRP A 830 13.34 -31.68 -5.31
CA TRP A 830 12.36 -32.76 -5.11
C TRP A 830 10.97 -32.23 -4.73
N GLN A 831 10.88 -31.26 -3.82
CA GLN A 831 9.62 -30.59 -3.48
C GLN A 831 8.98 -29.88 -4.67
N ARG A 832 9.76 -29.25 -5.55
CA ARG A 832 9.26 -28.67 -6.80
C ARG A 832 8.73 -29.72 -7.76
N LEU A 833 9.44 -30.83 -7.96
CA LEU A 833 9.01 -31.92 -8.83
C LEU A 833 7.69 -32.55 -8.34
N ILE A 834 7.56 -32.79 -7.03
CA ILE A 834 6.29 -33.23 -6.43
C ILE A 834 5.19 -32.16 -6.62
N GLY A 835 5.53 -30.87 -6.50
CA GLY A 835 4.62 -29.76 -6.74
C GLY A 835 4.08 -29.72 -8.17
N THR A 836 4.96 -29.76 -9.17
CA THR A 836 4.55 -29.73 -10.59
C THR A 836 3.77 -30.98 -10.99
N VAL A 837 4.18 -32.16 -10.53
CA VAL A 837 3.42 -33.41 -10.75
C VAL A 837 2.04 -33.33 -10.10
N LYS A 838 1.91 -32.81 -8.86
CA LYS A 838 0.60 -32.60 -8.22
C LYS A 838 -0.26 -31.63 -9.01
N SER A 839 0.26 -30.47 -9.42
CA SER A 839 -0.48 -29.49 -10.22
C SER A 839 -0.94 -30.06 -11.56
N LEU A 840 -0.07 -30.80 -12.26
CA LEU A 840 -0.41 -31.46 -13.53
C LEU A 840 -1.49 -32.54 -13.34
N VAL A 841 -1.41 -33.34 -12.27
CA VAL A 841 -2.45 -34.32 -11.93
C VAL A 841 -3.78 -33.65 -11.57
N ILE A 842 -3.76 -32.49 -10.89
CA ILE A 842 -4.96 -31.71 -10.56
C ILE A 842 -5.58 -31.12 -11.84
N GLN A 843 -4.78 -30.47 -12.70
CA GLN A 843 -5.25 -29.93 -13.98
C GLN A 843 -5.81 -31.04 -14.89
N TRP A 844 -5.12 -32.17 -15.01
CA TRP A 844 -5.59 -33.32 -15.79
C TRP A 844 -6.90 -33.91 -15.23
N ARG A 845 -7.04 -33.99 -13.90
CA ARG A 845 -8.30 -34.39 -13.26
C ARG A 845 -9.43 -33.39 -13.51
N ALA A 846 -9.15 -32.09 -13.47
CA ALA A 846 -10.13 -31.04 -13.76
C ALA A 846 -10.61 -31.11 -15.22
N ILE A 847 -9.68 -31.15 -16.19
CA ILE A 847 -9.99 -31.29 -17.63
C ILE A 847 -10.74 -32.61 -17.91
N LYS A 848 -10.39 -33.71 -17.22
CA LYS A 848 -11.11 -34.98 -17.34
C LYS A 848 -12.53 -34.87 -16.77
N LEU A 849 -12.70 -34.26 -15.60
CA LEU A 849 -14.02 -34.04 -14.99
C LEU A 849 -14.90 -33.16 -15.87
N GLU A 850 -14.36 -32.06 -16.40
CA GLU A 850 -15.05 -31.15 -17.31
C GLU A 850 -15.49 -31.85 -18.60
N ARG A 851 -14.61 -32.61 -19.25
CA ARG A 851 -14.96 -33.45 -20.42
C ARG A 851 -16.02 -34.50 -20.11
N CYS A 852 -15.97 -35.13 -18.93
CA CYS A 852 -17.03 -36.05 -18.50
C CYS A 852 -18.35 -35.31 -18.25
N LEU A 853 -18.34 -34.12 -17.62
CA LEU A 853 -19.54 -33.31 -17.42
C LEU A 853 -20.12 -32.81 -18.76
N GLU A 854 -19.29 -32.48 -19.75
CA GLU A 854 -19.71 -32.18 -21.12
C GLU A 854 -20.41 -33.40 -21.77
N GLN A 855 -19.81 -34.59 -21.65
CA GLN A 855 -20.42 -35.84 -22.14
C GLN A 855 -21.74 -36.16 -21.44
N TRP A 856 -21.84 -35.97 -20.11
CA TRP A 856 -23.09 -36.13 -19.36
C TRP A 856 -24.13 -35.07 -19.76
N ARG A 857 -23.74 -33.81 -20.01
CA ARG A 857 -24.63 -32.75 -20.54
C ARG A 857 -25.13 -33.09 -21.95
N GLN A 858 -24.28 -33.64 -22.81
CA GLN A 858 -24.66 -34.09 -24.16
C GLN A 858 -25.60 -35.30 -24.08
N ALA A 859 -25.29 -36.31 -23.26
CA ALA A 859 -26.15 -37.47 -23.02
C ALA A 859 -27.50 -37.06 -22.44
N ALA A 860 -27.55 -36.13 -21.47
CA ALA A 860 -28.78 -35.57 -20.93
C ALA A 860 -29.59 -34.81 -21.99
N ARG A 861 -28.95 -33.97 -22.82
CA ARG A 861 -29.62 -33.31 -23.97
C ARG A 861 -30.23 -34.33 -24.92
N ILE A 862 -29.50 -35.39 -25.28
CA ILE A 862 -29.99 -36.47 -26.15
C ILE A 862 -31.15 -37.22 -25.47
N LEU A 863 -31.04 -37.56 -24.19
CA LEU A 863 -32.09 -38.23 -23.41
C LEU A 863 -33.37 -37.38 -23.32
N CYS A 864 -33.24 -36.07 -23.08
CA CYS A 864 -34.35 -35.13 -23.11
C CYS A 864 -34.99 -35.02 -24.49
N ILE A 865 -34.20 -35.01 -25.58
CA ILE A 865 -34.73 -35.05 -26.96
C ILE A 865 -35.47 -36.37 -27.21
N TYR A 866 -34.90 -37.51 -26.80
CA TYR A 866 -35.53 -38.82 -26.92
C TYR A 866 -36.84 -38.89 -26.15
N HIS A 867 -36.85 -38.49 -24.87
CA HIS A 867 -38.03 -38.41 -24.02
C HIS A 867 -39.10 -37.50 -24.65
N ARG A 868 -38.74 -36.28 -25.08
CA ARG A 868 -39.67 -35.34 -25.74
C ARG A 868 -40.19 -35.91 -27.07
N SER A 869 -39.38 -36.69 -27.81
CA SER A 869 -39.81 -37.42 -29.01
C SER A 869 -40.75 -38.61 -28.70
N LEU A 870 -40.53 -39.30 -27.59
CA LEU A 870 -41.31 -40.44 -27.13
C LEU A 870 -42.67 -39.97 -26.61
N VAL A 871 -42.70 -38.93 -25.77
CA VAL A 871 -43.93 -38.27 -25.32
C VAL A 871 -44.70 -37.70 -26.52
N ARG A 872 -44.05 -37.09 -27.51
CA ARG A 872 -44.70 -36.67 -28.77
C ARG A 872 -45.27 -37.86 -29.56
N ARG A 873 -44.55 -38.98 -29.67
CA ARG A 873 -45.02 -40.21 -30.34
C ARG A 873 -46.19 -40.85 -29.59
N LEU A 874 -46.13 -40.95 -28.27
CA LEU A 874 -47.21 -41.48 -27.41
C LEU A 874 -48.44 -40.57 -27.44
N ARG A 875 -48.29 -39.23 -27.39
CA ARG A 875 -49.40 -38.28 -27.56
C ARG A 875 -50.04 -38.39 -28.96
N ARG A 876 -49.24 -38.56 -30.03
CA ARG A 876 -49.75 -38.86 -31.38
C ARG A 876 -50.50 -40.19 -31.42
N ALA A 877 -49.91 -41.27 -30.92
CA ALA A 877 -50.52 -42.60 -30.91
C ALA A 877 -51.84 -42.62 -30.11
N ARG A 878 -51.88 -41.99 -28.92
CA ARG A 878 -53.13 -41.80 -28.15
C ARG A 878 -54.19 -41.03 -28.95
N ARG A 879 -53.83 -39.94 -29.64
CA ARG A 879 -54.75 -39.22 -30.54
C ARG A 879 -55.24 -40.08 -31.70
N THR A 880 -54.37 -40.85 -32.36
CA THR A 880 -54.76 -41.78 -33.44
C THR A 880 -55.65 -42.91 -32.94
N ILE A 881 -55.41 -43.44 -31.73
CA ILE A 881 -56.26 -44.45 -31.10
C ILE A 881 -57.62 -43.84 -30.70
N ALA A 882 -57.65 -42.62 -30.16
CA ALA A 882 -58.90 -41.91 -29.86
C ALA A 882 -59.72 -41.65 -31.13
N ILE A 883 -59.10 -41.14 -32.20
CA ILE A 883 -59.75 -40.95 -33.50
C ILE A 883 -60.26 -42.28 -34.06
N ARG A 884 -59.47 -43.36 -34.01
CA ARG A 884 -59.92 -44.69 -34.44
C ARG A 884 -61.06 -45.26 -33.59
N ARG A 885 -61.06 -45.03 -32.27
CA ARG A 885 -62.17 -45.42 -31.37
C ARG A 885 -63.43 -44.62 -31.68
N LEU A 886 -63.32 -43.32 -31.94
CA LEU A 886 -64.45 -42.45 -32.29
C LEU A 886 -65.01 -42.79 -33.67
N GLN A 887 -64.15 -43.05 -34.66
CA GLN A 887 -64.54 -43.60 -35.97
C GLN A 887 -65.17 -44.99 -35.85
N ALA A 888 -64.64 -45.87 -34.96
CA ALA A 888 -65.24 -47.17 -34.70
C ALA A 888 -66.62 -47.03 -34.05
N ALA A 889 -66.79 -46.19 -33.03
CA ALA A 889 -68.08 -45.93 -32.39
C ALA A 889 -69.13 -45.42 -33.38
N VAL A 890 -68.78 -44.43 -34.22
CA VAL A 890 -69.66 -43.93 -35.30
C VAL A 890 -70.01 -45.04 -36.30
N LYS A 891 -69.04 -45.89 -36.67
CA LYS A 891 -69.27 -46.99 -37.61
C LYS A 891 -70.12 -48.11 -36.99
N THR A 892 -69.91 -48.46 -35.73
CA THR A 892 -70.75 -49.38 -34.96
C THR A 892 -72.18 -48.84 -34.86
N TYR A 893 -72.36 -47.55 -34.54
CA TYR A 893 -73.67 -46.89 -34.48
C TYR A 893 -74.42 -46.98 -35.83
N SER A 894 -73.74 -46.71 -36.95
CA SER A 894 -74.33 -46.89 -38.29
C SER A 894 -74.68 -48.36 -38.61
N LEU A 895 -73.86 -49.32 -38.16
CA LEU A 895 -74.11 -50.75 -38.34
C LEU A 895 -75.26 -51.26 -37.48
N THR A 896 -75.44 -50.77 -36.25
CA THR A 896 -76.61 -51.11 -35.41
C THR A 896 -77.91 -50.59 -36.03
N CYS A 897 -77.89 -49.41 -36.65
CA CYS A 897 -79.05 -48.89 -37.40
C CYS A 897 -79.38 -49.74 -38.65
N ALA A 898 -78.36 -50.29 -39.33
CA ALA A 898 -78.57 -51.19 -40.46
C ALA A 898 -79.10 -52.58 -40.03
N ALA A 899 -78.51 -53.18 -39.00
CA ALA A 899 -78.90 -54.50 -38.48
C ALA A 899 -80.35 -54.54 -37.96
N MET A 900 -80.85 -53.42 -37.40
CA MET A 900 -82.26 -53.23 -37.04
C MET A 900 -83.22 -53.35 -38.26
N GLY A 901 -82.73 -53.06 -39.47
CA GLY A 901 -83.49 -53.25 -40.72
C GLY A 901 -83.49 -54.70 -41.22
N GLU A 902 -82.41 -55.44 -41.04
CA GLU A 902 -82.27 -56.82 -41.53
C GLU A 902 -82.94 -57.86 -40.61
N LEU A 903 -82.90 -57.63 -39.29
CA LEU A 903 -83.71 -58.38 -38.30
C LEU A 903 -85.19 -58.48 -38.72
N ARG A 904 -85.71 -57.40 -39.31
CA ARG A 904 -87.10 -57.26 -39.74
C ARG A 904 -87.44 -58.07 -41.00
N LYS A 905 -86.43 -58.54 -41.75
CA LYS A 905 -86.56 -59.43 -42.91
C LYS A 905 -86.40 -60.90 -42.51
N ALA A 906 -85.41 -61.22 -41.67
CA ALA A 906 -85.07 -62.61 -41.30
C ALA A 906 -86.27 -63.39 -40.70
N LYS A 907 -87.09 -62.73 -39.86
CA LYS A 907 -88.33 -63.32 -39.33
C LYS A 907 -89.30 -63.83 -40.39
N LEU A 908 -89.33 -63.21 -41.58
CA LEU A 908 -90.32 -63.51 -42.62
C LEU A 908 -89.97 -64.76 -43.44
N GLU A 909 -88.69 -65.17 -43.48
CA GLU A 909 -88.25 -66.39 -44.18
C GLU A 909 -88.33 -67.64 -43.28
N GLN A 910 -88.19 -67.45 -41.97
CA GLN A 910 -88.14 -68.54 -40.99
C GLN A 910 -89.42 -69.39 -40.97
N GLU A 911 -90.59 -68.76 -41.12
CA GLU A 911 -91.90 -69.43 -41.16
C GLU A 911 -92.10 -70.34 -42.40
N ARG A 912 -91.33 -70.13 -43.48
CA ARG A 912 -91.45 -70.93 -44.71
C ARG A 912 -90.74 -72.29 -44.64
N LEU A 913 -89.59 -72.35 -43.98
CA LEU A 913 -88.74 -73.56 -44.02
C LEU A 913 -89.25 -74.70 -43.12
N ALA A 914 -89.89 -74.36 -41.98
CA ALA A 914 -90.34 -75.34 -40.99
C ALA A 914 -91.36 -76.38 -41.53
N ARG A 915 -92.03 -76.11 -42.67
CA ARG A 915 -92.99 -77.05 -43.28
C ARG A 915 -92.35 -78.19 -44.09
N LEU A 916 -91.11 -78.04 -44.53
CA LEU A 916 -90.47 -78.99 -45.49
C LEU A 916 -89.76 -80.18 -44.83
N GLU A 917 -89.55 -80.17 -43.51
CA GLU A 917 -88.77 -81.22 -42.85
C GLU A 917 -89.56 -82.45 -42.41
N GLN A 918 -90.85 -82.29 -42.09
CA GLN A 918 -91.64 -83.39 -41.51
C GLN A 918 -91.79 -84.58 -42.47
N GLU A 919 -91.92 -84.32 -43.77
CA GLU A 919 -92.09 -85.35 -44.81
C GLU A 919 -90.88 -86.27 -44.97
N ARG A 920 -89.69 -85.89 -44.47
CA ARG A 920 -88.41 -86.55 -44.79
C ARG A 920 -87.96 -87.59 -43.78
N GLN A 921 -88.51 -87.60 -42.56
CA GLN A 921 -87.97 -88.42 -41.46
C GLN A 921 -88.43 -89.89 -41.47
N GLU A 922 -89.61 -90.21 -42.02
CA GLU A 922 -90.17 -91.57 -41.96
C GLU A 922 -89.37 -92.59 -42.79
N GLN A 923 -88.86 -92.19 -43.96
CA GLN A 923 -88.24 -93.11 -44.92
C GLN A 923 -86.99 -93.83 -44.37
N SER A 924 -86.23 -93.17 -43.47
CA SER A 924 -84.95 -93.70 -42.96
C SER A 924 -85.10 -94.92 -42.06
N ARG A 925 -86.24 -95.07 -41.34
CA ARG A 925 -86.38 -96.12 -40.31
C ARG A 925 -86.42 -97.55 -40.87
N ARG A 926 -86.78 -97.73 -42.14
CA ARG A 926 -86.95 -99.08 -42.75
C ARG A 926 -85.64 -99.78 -43.15
N GLN A 927 -84.52 -99.07 -43.29
CA GLN A 927 -83.28 -99.65 -43.82
C GLN A 927 -82.40 -100.34 -42.77
N LYS A 928 -82.42 -99.90 -41.50
CA LYS A 928 -81.46 -100.36 -40.49
C LYS A 928 -81.66 -101.79 -39.96
N GLN A 929 -82.85 -102.38 -40.14
CA GLN A 929 -83.17 -103.69 -39.55
C GLN A 929 -82.61 -104.90 -40.33
N ALA A 930 -81.90 -104.67 -41.43
CA ALA A 930 -81.38 -105.74 -42.29
C ALA A 930 -79.94 -106.19 -41.97
N GLU A 931 -79.14 -105.37 -41.28
CA GLU A 931 -77.69 -105.60 -41.13
C GLU A 931 -77.31 -106.47 -39.92
N GLU A 932 -78.14 -106.50 -38.87
CA GLU A 932 -77.80 -107.14 -37.58
C GLU A 932 -77.72 -108.69 -37.65
N ALA A 933 -78.30 -109.30 -38.68
CA ALA A 933 -78.40 -110.76 -38.81
C ALA A 933 -77.06 -111.48 -39.15
N ALA A 934 -76.01 -110.76 -39.54
CA ALA A 934 -74.79 -111.36 -40.08
C ALA A 934 -73.69 -111.68 -39.05
N ALA A 935 -73.69 -111.04 -37.88
CA ALA A 935 -72.50 -110.98 -37.01
C ALA A 935 -72.31 -112.18 -36.04
N ALA A 936 -73.40 -112.87 -35.67
CA ALA A 936 -73.38 -113.80 -34.53
C ALA A 936 -72.62 -115.13 -34.77
N ALA A 937 -72.42 -115.53 -36.02
CA ALA A 937 -71.91 -116.87 -36.36
C ALA A 937 -70.38 -117.04 -36.21
N ALA A 938 -69.62 -115.95 -36.03
CA ALA A 938 -68.15 -115.97 -36.10
C ALA A 938 -67.44 -116.17 -34.73
N ALA A 939 -68.18 -116.27 -33.62
CA ALA A 939 -67.66 -116.14 -32.25
C ALA A 939 -66.85 -117.34 -31.69
N ALA A 940 -66.31 -118.19 -32.57
CA ALA A 940 -65.27 -119.21 -32.38
C ALA A 940 -65.43 -120.23 -31.22
N ALA A 941 -65.39 -121.55 -31.46
CA ALA A 941 -64.34 -122.28 -32.19
C ALA A 941 -62.89 -122.02 -31.71
N ALA A 942 -62.70 -121.38 -30.55
CA ALA A 942 -61.37 -121.04 -29.99
C ALA A 942 -61.11 -121.59 -28.57
N GLN A 943 -62.11 -122.07 -27.85
CA GLN A 943 -61.96 -122.51 -26.44
C GLN A 943 -61.63 -124.01 -26.26
N GLU A 944 -61.56 -124.82 -27.33
CA GLU A 944 -61.62 -126.28 -27.20
C GLU A 944 -60.26 -127.02 -27.11
N ASP A 945 -59.15 -126.35 -27.46
CA ASP A 945 -57.82 -126.98 -27.59
C ASP A 945 -56.93 -126.89 -26.34
N GLU A 946 -57.06 -125.85 -25.51
CA GLU A 946 -56.02 -125.48 -24.54
C GLU A 946 -55.93 -126.42 -23.32
N GLN A 947 -57.06 -126.99 -22.86
CA GLN A 947 -57.09 -127.76 -21.61
C GLN A 947 -56.67 -129.24 -21.75
N ARG A 948 -56.58 -129.80 -22.97
CA ARG A 948 -56.31 -131.24 -23.18
C ARG A 948 -54.86 -131.68 -22.97
N ARG A 949 -53.95 -130.76 -22.60
CA ARG A 949 -52.49 -131.05 -22.45
C ARG A 949 -51.96 -130.90 -21.02
N ALA A 950 -52.82 -130.55 -20.06
CA ALA A 950 -52.43 -130.37 -18.66
C ALA A 950 -52.26 -131.72 -17.91
N GLU A 951 -51.11 -132.37 -18.14
CA GLU A 951 -50.33 -133.07 -17.11
C GLU A 951 -51.12 -134.08 -16.24
N ALA A 952 -51.43 -135.31 -16.64
CA ALA A 952 -50.68 -136.28 -17.47
C ALA A 952 -49.32 -136.77 -16.87
N GLU A 953 -48.69 -136.03 -15.95
CA GLU A 953 -47.36 -136.37 -15.37
C GLU A 953 -47.27 -136.17 -13.84
N ARG A 954 -48.39 -136.23 -13.11
CA ARG A 954 -48.40 -136.25 -11.62
C ARG A 954 -48.82 -137.58 -10.99
N ALA A 955 -49.13 -138.58 -11.81
CA ALA A 955 -48.61 -139.93 -11.54
C ALA A 955 -47.06 -139.84 -11.68
N GLU A 956 -46.25 -140.68 -11.06
CA GLU A 956 -46.51 -142.08 -10.76
C GLU A 956 -45.72 -142.60 -9.54
N ILE A 957 -44.45 -142.18 -9.39
CA ILE A 957 -43.48 -142.87 -8.52
C ILE A 957 -42.73 -141.90 -7.59
N ALA A 958 -43.28 -141.71 -6.38
CA ALA A 958 -42.56 -141.32 -5.16
C ALA A 958 -43.42 -141.66 -3.91
N ALA A 959 -44.01 -142.85 -3.76
CA ALA A 959 -43.42 -144.20 -3.88
C ALA A 959 -42.24 -144.45 -2.93
N ALA A 960 -42.25 -145.64 -2.33
CA ALA A 960 -41.42 -146.08 -1.19
C ALA A 960 -41.61 -145.24 0.09
N VAL A 961 -42.21 -145.76 1.16
CA VAL A 961 -41.58 -146.80 2.02
C VAL A 961 -40.19 -146.32 2.47
N ALA A 962 -40.10 -145.45 3.47
CA ALA A 962 -40.07 -145.85 4.89
C ALA A 962 -39.11 -147.02 5.17
N ARG A 963 -38.04 -146.81 5.96
CA ARG A 963 -37.27 -147.90 6.59
C ARG A 963 -36.24 -147.52 7.66
N ALA A 964 -36.07 -146.23 8.03
CA ALA A 964 -35.03 -145.80 8.95
C ALA A 964 -35.55 -144.94 10.12
N THR A 965 -35.53 -145.53 11.32
CA THR A 965 -34.96 -145.00 12.60
C THR A 965 -35.02 -143.48 12.85
N ALA A 966 -35.69 -142.92 13.86
CA ALA A 966 -36.05 -143.35 15.23
C ALA A 966 -34.90 -143.39 16.27
N ALA A 967 -35.12 -142.70 17.41
CA ALA A 967 -34.23 -142.49 18.58
C ALA A 967 -32.91 -141.72 18.30
N ALA A 968 -32.53 -140.67 19.05
CA ALA A 968 -33.20 -139.89 20.10
C ALA A 968 -32.56 -138.47 20.15
N GLY A 969 -33.14 -137.43 20.73
CA GLY A 969 -34.46 -137.25 21.37
C GLY A 969 -34.45 -135.95 22.21
N GLY A 970 -35.50 -135.12 22.27
CA GLY A 970 -36.79 -135.21 21.60
C GLY A 970 -37.57 -133.88 21.65
N ALA A 971 -38.86 -133.93 21.29
CA ALA A 971 -39.83 -132.81 21.23
C ALA A 971 -39.56 -131.69 20.20
N GLY A 972 -40.17 -131.76 19.01
CA GLY A 972 -40.64 -130.54 18.32
C GLY A 972 -40.66 -130.50 16.79
N ALA A 973 -39.62 -131.01 16.12
CA ALA A 973 -39.43 -131.02 14.66
C ALA A 973 -39.30 -129.64 13.94
N ALA A 974 -38.49 -129.64 12.88
CA ALA A 974 -38.28 -128.55 11.90
C ALA A 974 -38.95 -128.96 10.55
N ALA A 975 -38.91 -128.22 9.42
CA ALA A 975 -37.92 -127.24 8.97
C ALA A 975 -38.42 -126.25 7.88
N ALA A 976 -37.52 -125.35 7.48
CA ALA A 976 -37.61 -124.46 6.33
C ALA A 976 -37.70 -125.21 4.98
N GLY A 977 -38.09 -124.59 3.86
CA GLY A 977 -38.58 -123.21 3.64
C GLY A 977 -38.31 -122.72 2.22
N GLY A 978 -39.12 -121.80 1.68
CA GLY A 978 -38.96 -121.35 0.28
C GLY A 978 -39.96 -120.29 -0.21
N ARG A 979 -39.53 -119.01 -0.16
CA ARG A 979 -40.07 -117.82 -0.86
C ARG A 979 -41.61 -117.63 -0.92
N GLY A 980 -42.08 -116.77 -0.03
CA GLY A 980 -43.40 -116.13 -0.01
C GLY A 980 -43.95 -116.03 1.42
N PRO A 981 -44.90 -115.13 1.75
CA PRO A 981 -45.33 -113.93 1.04
C PRO A 981 -45.23 -112.65 1.92
N LYS A 982 -44.50 -111.61 1.48
CA LYS A 982 -44.63 -110.25 2.04
C LYS A 982 -45.68 -109.49 1.21
N SER A 983 -46.74 -108.88 1.73
CA SER A 983 -47.17 -108.61 3.11
C SER A 983 -46.21 -107.79 3.99
N SER A 984 -46.46 -106.47 4.01
CA SER A 984 -46.06 -105.46 5.01
C SER A 984 -46.82 -104.18 4.64
N THR A 985 -47.81 -103.72 5.42
CA THR A 985 -47.65 -102.69 6.49
C THR A 985 -46.89 -101.43 6.02
N SER A 986 -47.39 -100.20 6.19
CA SER A 986 -48.32 -99.66 7.21
C SER A 986 -49.37 -98.74 6.54
N SER A 987 -50.63 -98.54 6.97
CA SER A 987 -51.24 -98.36 8.31
C SER A 987 -50.79 -97.06 9.02
N ARG A 988 -51.60 -96.28 9.74
CA ARG A 988 -53.07 -96.21 10.03
C ARG A 988 -53.29 -94.77 10.62
N VAL A 989 -54.45 -94.11 10.75
CA VAL A 989 -55.69 -94.44 11.52
C VAL A 989 -56.82 -93.44 11.15
N ALA A 990 -58.02 -93.95 10.85
CA ALA A 990 -59.40 -93.40 11.02
C ALA A 990 -59.77 -91.97 10.49
N SER A 991 -61.06 -91.64 10.24
CA SER A 991 -62.32 -92.31 10.64
C SER A 991 -63.49 -92.20 9.64
N VAL A 992 -64.21 -93.32 9.45
CA VAL A 992 -65.69 -93.52 9.46
C VAL A 992 -66.60 -92.59 8.60
N ALA A 993 -67.55 -93.05 7.75
CA ALA A 993 -67.89 -94.37 7.17
C ALA A 993 -68.95 -94.25 6.03
N HIS A 994 -69.02 -95.28 5.16
CA HIS A 994 -70.12 -95.83 4.29
C HIS A 994 -71.24 -94.91 3.67
N SER A 995 -71.79 -95.17 2.46
CA SER A 995 -72.31 -96.48 1.98
C SER A 995 -72.64 -96.56 0.46
N ARG A 996 -72.23 -97.68 -0.20
CA ARG A 996 -72.89 -98.49 -1.29
C ARG A 996 -73.46 -97.86 -2.60
N VAL A 997 -73.59 -98.54 -3.76
CA VAL A 997 -72.85 -99.67 -4.42
C VAL A 997 -73.38 -99.90 -5.87
N ALA A 998 -72.50 -100.31 -6.84
CA ALA A 998 -72.78 -100.86 -8.20
C ALA A 998 -73.56 -99.96 -9.23
N SER A 999 -73.61 -100.24 -10.55
CA SER A 999 -73.21 -101.43 -11.36
C SER A 999 -72.73 -101.12 -12.82
N THR A 1000 -71.60 -101.73 -13.23
CA THR A 1000 -71.20 -102.28 -14.56
C THR A 1000 -71.63 -101.69 -15.93
N LEU A 1001 -70.61 -101.49 -16.82
CA LEU A 1001 -70.39 -101.98 -18.22
C LEU A 1001 -71.54 -101.89 -19.28
N ALA A 1002 -71.30 -101.68 -20.59
CA ALA A 1002 -70.09 -101.73 -21.44
C ALA A 1002 -69.92 -100.43 -22.31
N GLY A 1003 -69.54 -100.35 -23.61
CA GLY A 1003 -69.32 -101.31 -24.72
C GLY A 1003 -68.65 -100.64 -25.96
N GLN A 1004 -68.86 -101.14 -27.21
CA GLN A 1004 -68.23 -100.64 -28.46
C GLN A 1004 -69.18 -100.60 -29.69
N GLY A 1005 -68.91 -99.70 -30.65
CA GLY A 1005 -69.59 -99.59 -31.98
C GLY A 1005 -70.39 -98.29 -32.18
N THR A 1006 -70.79 -97.84 -33.38
CA THR A 1006 -70.42 -98.16 -34.79
C THR A 1006 -70.88 -96.99 -35.72
N ALA A 1007 -70.58 -97.03 -37.03
CA ALA A 1007 -71.09 -96.10 -38.06
C ALA A 1007 -71.65 -96.90 -39.27
N ALA A 1008 -72.46 -96.38 -40.22
CA ALA A 1008 -72.84 -95.01 -40.60
C ALA A 1008 -74.34 -94.99 -41.07
N PRO A 1009 -74.84 -94.27 -42.12
CA PRO A 1009 -74.40 -93.05 -42.85
C PRO A 1009 -75.39 -91.86 -42.70
N ALA A 1010 -75.29 -90.83 -43.56
CA ALA A 1010 -75.88 -89.49 -43.38
C ALA A 1010 -77.08 -89.15 -44.29
N GLY A 1011 -77.87 -88.13 -43.91
CA GLY A 1011 -78.90 -87.55 -44.80
C GLY A 1011 -79.82 -86.45 -44.23
N ALA A 1012 -80.04 -86.39 -42.91
CA ALA A 1012 -81.18 -85.65 -42.31
C ALA A 1012 -80.82 -84.48 -41.37
N ALA A 1013 -79.77 -83.70 -41.66
CA ALA A 1013 -79.19 -82.72 -40.71
C ALA A 1013 -79.01 -81.29 -41.25
N GLY A 1014 -79.67 -80.94 -42.36
CA GLY A 1014 -79.51 -79.66 -43.07
C GLY A 1014 -80.42 -78.54 -42.57
N ASP A 1015 -81.73 -78.72 -42.75
CA ASP A 1015 -82.68 -77.59 -42.74
C ASP A 1015 -83.14 -77.19 -41.31
N SER A 1016 -83.25 -78.13 -40.37
CA SER A 1016 -83.61 -77.85 -38.97
C SER A 1016 -82.61 -76.92 -38.28
N LYS A 1017 -81.33 -77.09 -38.60
CA LYS A 1017 -80.26 -76.18 -38.15
C LYS A 1017 -80.45 -74.77 -38.68
N ARG A 1018 -81.10 -74.60 -39.84
CA ARG A 1018 -81.35 -73.30 -40.47
C ARG A 1018 -82.54 -72.58 -39.83
N VAL A 1019 -83.59 -73.31 -39.43
CA VAL A 1019 -84.70 -72.74 -38.64
C VAL A 1019 -84.21 -72.33 -37.24
N GLN A 1020 -83.47 -73.21 -36.54
CA GLN A 1020 -82.91 -72.89 -35.21
C GLN A 1020 -81.88 -71.74 -35.27
N ALA A 1021 -81.10 -71.61 -36.35
CA ALA A 1021 -80.15 -70.52 -36.53
C ALA A 1021 -80.85 -69.14 -36.61
N LEU A 1022 -81.95 -69.02 -37.36
CA LEU A 1022 -82.71 -67.76 -37.50
C LEU A 1022 -83.36 -67.31 -36.19
N GLU A 1023 -83.74 -68.26 -35.33
CA GLU A 1023 -84.29 -67.99 -33.99
C GLU A 1023 -83.21 -67.48 -33.02
N ALA A 1024 -82.04 -68.13 -33.02
CA ALA A 1024 -80.87 -67.69 -32.25
C ALA A 1024 -80.35 -66.32 -32.74
N GLU A 1025 -80.38 -66.07 -34.05
CA GLU A 1025 -80.01 -64.79 -34.65
C GLU A 1025 -80.95 -63.64 -34.24
N ASN A 1026 -82.27 -63.91 -34.19
CA ASN A 1026 -83.26 -62.99 -33.65
C ASN A 1026 -83.00 -62.62 -32.18
N ALA A 1027 -82.73 -63.62 -31.33
CA ALA A 1027 -82.41 -63.40 -29.92
C ALA A 1027 -81.12 -62.57 -29.75
N GLN A 1028 -80.05 -62.93 -30.47
CA GLN A 1028 -78.80 -62.15 -30.48
C GLN A 1028 -79.01 -60.69 -30.90
N LEU A 1029 -79.90 -60.41 -31.85
CA LEU A 1029 -80.09 -59.05 -32.34
C LEU A 1029 -80.87 -58.16 -31.35
N GLN A 1030 -81.74 -58.73 -30.52
CA GLN A 1030 -82.33 -58.01 -29.38
C GLN A 1030 -81.30 -57.75 -28.26
N GLU A 1031 -80.41 -58.71 -28.00
CA GLU A 1031 -79.32 -58.54 -27.02
C GLU A 1031 -78.32 -57.46 -27.47
N LYS A 1032 -77.92 -57.48 -28.76
CA LYS A 1032 -77.08 -56.44 -29.38
C LYS A 1032 -77.68 -55.04 -29.21
N LEU A 1033 -79.00 -54.86 -29.35
CA LEU A 1033 -79.66 -53.57 -29.14
C LEU A 1033 -79.55 -53.08 -27.67
N ARG A 1034 -79.68 -53.97 -26.68
CA ARG A 1034 -79.47 -53.60 -25.27
C ARG A 1034 -78.02 -53.18 -25.00
N THR A 1035 -77.04 -53.90 -25.57
CA THR A 1035 -75.63 -53.51 -25.43
C THR A 1035 -75.30 -52.17 -26.09
N ALA A 1036 -75.95 -51.83 -27.21
CA ALA A 1036 -75.76 -50.55 -27.89
C ALA A 1036 -76.21 -49.34 -27.05
N LEU A 1037 -77.33 -49.46 -26.32
CA LEU A 1037 -77.80 -48.41 -25.41
C LEU A 1037 -76.85 -48.22 -24.21
N ALA A 1038 -76.37 -49.32 -23.61
CA ALA A 1038 -75.40 -49.25 -22.51
C ALA A 1038 -74.05 -48.61 -22.93
N GLU A 1039 -73.65 -48.79 -24.19
CA GLU A 1039 -72.44 -48.17 -24.74
C GLU A 1039 -72.62 -46.65 -25.02
N ILE A 1040 -73.86 -46.16 -25.21
CA ILE A 1040 -74.15 -44.73 -25.37
C ILE A 1040 -74.01 -43.98 -24.05
N ASP A 1041 -74.49 -44.52 -22.93
CA ASP A 1041 -74.31 -43.86 -21.63
C ASP A 1041 -72.85 -43.86 -21.19
N ARG A 1042 -72.09 -44.95 -21.45
CA ARG A 1042 -70.62 -44.98 -21.28
C ARG A 1042 -69.89 -43.89 -22.07
N LEU A 1043 -70.43 -43.42 -23.19
CA LEU A 1043 -69.83 -42.34 -23.97
C LEU A 1043 -70.07 -40.95 -23.36
N LYS A 1044 -71.04 -40.79 -22.44
CA LYS A 1044 -71.20 -39.55 -21.65
C LYS A 1044 -70.12 -39.44 -20.57
N ASP A 1045 -69.91 -40.50 -19.79
CA ASP A 1045 -68.84 -40.57 -18.78
C ASP A 1045 -67.45 -40.21 -19.35
N VAL A 1046 -67.21 -40.56 -20.62
CA VAL A 1046 -65.96 -40.26 -21.35
C VAL A 1046 -65.85 -38.79 -21.76
N VAL A 1047 -66.96 -38.07 -21.95
CA VAL A 1047 -66.96 -36.61 -22.19
C VAL A 1047 -66.65 -35.87 -20.90
N ASP A 1048 -67.32 -36.21 -19.80
CA ASP A 1048 -67.11 -35.55 -18.50
C ASP A 1048 -65.66 -35.72 -18.01
N GLN A 1049 -65.07 -36.92 -18.24
CA GLN A 1049 -63.64 -37.18 -17.99
C GLN A 1049 -62.69 -36.35 -18.87
N LEU A 1050 -63.11 -35.86 -20.05
CA LEU A 1050 -62.26 -35.05 -20.92
C LEU A 1050 -62.19 -33.59 -20.48
N ASP A 1051 -63.30 -33.01 -19.99
CA ASP A 1051 -63.30 -31.65 -19.44
C ASP A 1051 -62.53 -31.57 -18.12
N ASP A 1052 -62.63 -32.59 -17.26
CA ASP A 1052 -61.86 -32.67 -16.02
C ASP A 1052 -60.33 -32.81 -16.27
N ILE A 1053 -59.93 -33.47 -17.37
CA ILE A 1053 -58.54 -33.48 -17.86
C ILE A 1053 -58.13 -32.11 -18.42
N ASN A 1054 -59.05 -31.38 -19.05
CA ASN A 1054 -58.77 -30.07 -19.65
C ASN A 1054 -58.50 -29.00 -18.59
N ASN A 1055 -59.27 -28.98 -17.50
CA ASN A 1055 -59.09 -28.05 -16.37
C ASN A 1055 -57.71 -28.23 -15.71
N ARG A 1056 -57.31 -29.46 -15.39
CA ARG A 1056 -55.98 -29.77 -14.82
C ARG A 1056 -54.83 -29.35 -15.76
N LEU A 1057 -55.03 -29.41 -17.07
CA LEU A 1057 -54.02 -29.00 -18.06
C LEU A 1057 -53.80 -27.48 -18.09
N VAL A 1058 -54.81 -26.67 -17.73
CA VAL A 1058 -54.67 -25.21 -17.58
C VAL A 1058 -53.89 -24.88 -16.31
N GLU A 1059 -54.16 -25.59 -15.21
CA GLU A 1059 -53.51 -25.43 -13.91
C GLU A 1059 -52.00 -25.76 -13.99
N ASP A 1060 -51.63 -26.89 -14.61
CA ASP A 1060 -50.23 -27.23 -14.95
C ASP A 1060 -49.53 -26.12 -15.74
N LEU A 1061 -50.21 -25.52 -16.71
CA LEU A 1061 -49.64 -24.49 -17.60
C LEU A 1061 -49.36 -23.17 -16.85
N MET A 1062 -50.22 -22.82 -15.91
CA MET A 1062 -50.08 -21.62 -15.08
C MET A 1062 -48.90 -21.78 -14.09
N ASN A 1063 -48.72 -22.97 -13.53
CA ASN A 1063 -47.56 -23.30 -12.69
C ASN A 1063 -46.23 -23.27 -13.47
N GLU A 1064 -46.19 -23.73 -14.73
CA GLU A 1064 -44.96 -23.62 -15.56
C GLU A 1064 -44.57 -22.16 -15.86
N LEU A 1065 -45.55 -21.25 -15.88
CA LEU A 1065 -45.31 -19.81 -16.09
C LEU A 1065 -44.66 -19.14 -14.87
N VAL A 1066 -45.15 -19.42 -13.65
CA VAL A 1066 -44.61 -18.86 -12.40
C VAL A 1066 -43.16 -19.32 -12.14
N LEU A 1067 -42.88 -20.60 -12.39
CA LEU A 1067 -41.51 -21.16 -12.27
C LEU A 1067 -40.52 -20.49 -13.23
N ARG A 1068 -40.97 -20.01 -14.40
CA ARG A 1068 -40.10 -19.36 -15.38
C ARG A 1068 -39.77 -17.91 -15.02
N THR A 1069 -40.67 -17.16 -14.39
CA THR A 1069 -40.37 -15.79 -13.94
C THR A 1069 -39.39 -15.80 -12.77
N GLN A 1070 -39.56 -16.69 -11.79
CA GLN A 1070 -38.63 -16.82 -10.64
C GLN A 1070 -37.18 -17.08 -11.10
N VAL A 1071 -36.99 -18.01 -12.06
CA VAL A 1071 -35.66 -18.35 -12.60
C VAL A 1071 -35.00 -17.20 -13.38
N GLN A 1072 -35.76 -16.21 -13.85
CA GLN A 1072 -35.16 -15.01 -14.46
C GLN A 1072 -34.63 -14.02 -13.43
N GLU A 1073 -35.30 -13.85 -12.28
CA GLU A 1073 -34.90 -12.89 -11.25
C GLU A 1073 -33.60 -13.32 -10.55
N GLU A 1074 -33.42 -14.61 -10.25
CA GLU A 1074 -32.18 -15.16 -9.69
C GLU A 1074 -30.94 -14.90 -10.58
N SER A 1075 -31.13 -14.75 -11.89
CA SER A 1075 -30.02 -14.61 -12.86
C SER A 1075 -29.36 -13.22 -12.88
N ALA A 1076 -29.93 -12.21 -12.20
CA ALA A 1076 -29.44 -10.83 -12.21
C ALA A 1076 -28.58 -10.46 -10.97
N GLY A 1077 -28.58 -11.28 -9.90
CA GLY A 1077 -28.01 -10.94 -8.58
C GLY A 1077 -26.52 -11.27 -8.39
N GLY A 1078 -25.63 -10.71 -9.21
CA GLY A 1078 -24.18 -11.02 -9.16
C GLY A 1078 -23.36 -10.31 -8.07
N GLY A 1079 -23.35 -10.84 -6.83
CA GLY A 1079 -22.48 -10.38 -5.73
C GLY A 1079 -21.21 -11.25 -5.53
N PRO A 1080 -20.11 -10.70 -4.97
CA PRO A 1080 -18.82 -11.41 -4.87
C PRO A 1080 -18.75 -12.45 -3.74
N LEU A 1081 -18.06 -13.57 -4.01
CA LEU A 1081 -17.85 -14.68 -3.08
C LEU A 1081 -16.73 -14.39 -2.04
N PRO A 1082 -16.96 -14.65 -0.74
CA PRO A 1082 -15.89 -14.71 0.26
C PRO A 1082 -15.13 -16.06 0.22
N ALA A 1083 -13.92 -16.07 0.78
CA ALA A 1083 -12.98 -17.19 0.68
C ALA A 1083 -13.23 -18.35 1.68
N MET A 1084 -12.69 -19.53 1.35
CA MET A 1084 -12.68 -20.70 2.24
C MET A 1084 -11.85 -20.47 3.52
N ALA A 1085 -12.41 -20.89 4.65
CA ALA A 1085 -11.70 -21.15 5.89
C ALA A 1085 -12.04 -22.57 6.41
N GLN A 1086 -11.19 -23.13 7.27
CA GLN A 1086 -11.30 -24.53 7.73
C GLN A 1086 -12.12 -24.63 9.02
N GLY A 1087 -12.78 -25.77 9.19
CA GLY A 1087 -13.91 -25.95 10.11
C GLY A 1087 -13.60 -26.05 11.61
N ASP A 1088 -14.68 -26.26 12.37
CA ASP A 1088 -14.65 -27.04 13.61
C ASP A 1088 -16.04 -27.64 13.91
N MET A 1089 -16.15 -28.47 14.95
CA MET A 1089 -17.36 -29.25 15.27
C MET A 1089 -18.33 -28.60 16.30
N TYR A 1090 -19.53 -29.20 16.39
CA TYR A 1090 -20.59 -29.07 17.41
C TYR A 1090 -21.58 -27.89 17.31
N GLY A 1091 -22.86 -28.20 17.55
CA GLY A 1091 -23.97 -27.25 17.73
C GLY A 1091 -25.27 -27.75 17.11
N ALA A 1092 -26.35 -27.88 17.90
CA ALA A 1092 -27.67 -28.28 17.42
C ALA A 1092 -28.81 -27.50 18.10
N ALA A 1093 -29.58 -26.76 17.30
CA ALA A 1093 -30.89 -26.15 17.55
C ALA A 1093 -31.35 -25.56 16.19
N ALA A 1094 -32.56 -25.71 15.63
CA ALA A 1094 -33.93 -25.69 16.15
C ALA A 1094 -34.61 -24.30 16.07
N ALA A 1095 -35.57 -24.21 15.14
CA ALA A 1095 -36.80 -23.41 15.13
C ALA A 1095 -36.80 -21.85 15.11
N GLU A 1096 -37.45 -21.34 14.05
CA GLU A 1096 -38.56 -20.36 14.05
C GLU A 1096 -38.41 -18.83 14.28
N ALA A 1097 -39.23 -18.13 13.47
CA ALA A 1097 -40.04 -16.94 13.74
C ALA A 1097 -39.59 -15.54 13.23
N ASN A 1098 -40.55 -14.90 12.54
CA ASN A 1098 -40.77 -13.47 12.28
C ASN A 1098 -39.67 -12.68 11.52
N VAL A 1099 -39.93 -11.93 10.42
CA VAL A 1099 -41.08 -11.10 10.00
C VAL A 1099 -41.31 -9.87 10.88
N ASP A 1100 -40.83 -8.70 10.46
CA ASP A 1100 -41.76 -7.57 10.25
C ASP A 1100 -41.24 -6.37 9.41
N GLN A 1101 -42.20 -5.62 8.86
CA GLN A 1101 -42.23 -4.17 8.52
C GLN A 1101 -41.03 -3.44 7.83
N PHE A 1102 -41.25 -2.95 6.59
CA PHE A 1102 -41.45 -1.53 6.19
C PHE A 1102 -41.23 -1.39 4.65
N LYS A 1103 -42.24 -1.17 3.79
CA LYS A 1103 -43.10 0.01 3.54
C LYS A 1103 -42.41 1.28 2.98
N ALA A 1104 -42.71 1.50 1.69
CA ALA A 1104 -43.22 2.75 1.08
C ALA A 1104 -42.29 3.69 0.28
N SER A 1105 -42.90 4.32 -0.74
CA SER A 1105 -42.38 5.26 -1.74
C SER A 1105 -41.30 4.71 -2.71
N GLY A 1106 -41.33 4.97 -4.03
CA GLY A 1106 -42.36 5.61 -4.86
C GLY A 1106 -41.83 6.80 -5.66
N GLY A 1107 -41.64 6.63 -6.97
CA GLY A 1107 -41.23 7.71 -7.87
C GLY A 1107 -40.94 7.19 -9.29
N PHE A 1108 -41.70 7.66 -10.27
CA PHE A 1108 -41.58 7.33 -11.69
C PHE A 1108 -41.64 8.63 -12.49
N VAL A 1109 -40.71 8.88 -13.43
CA VAL A 1109 -40.91 9.64 -14.69
C VAL A 1109 -39.58 9.73 -15.51
N PRO A 1110 -39.62 9.56 -16.85
CA PRO A 1110 -38.49 9.72 -17.81
C PRO A 1110 -38.45 11.20 -18.37
N PRO A 1111 -37.89 11.61 -19.56
CA PRO A 1111 -37.33 10.85 -20.69
C PRO A 1111 -36.17 11.45 -21.55
N ALA A 1112 -35.74 10.65 -22.55
CA ALA A 1112 -35.22 11.04 -23.90
C ALA A 1112 -33.86 11.80 -23.98
N HIS A 1113 -33.23 12.06 -25.15
CA HIS A 1113 -33.63 11.97 -26.57
C HIS A 1113 -32.42 11.77 -27.51
N ALA A 1114 -32.60 11.06 -28.66
CA ALA A 1114 -31.80 11.12 -29.92
C ALA A 1114 -30.26 10.87 -29.90
N GLY A 1115 -29.56 10.53 -30.99
CA GLY A 1115 -29.93 10.25 -32.40
C GLY A 1115 -28.77 9.56 -33.18
N PRO A 1116 -28.94 9.15 -34.47
CA PRO A 1116 -28.14 8.05 -35.06
C PRO A 1116 -27.40 8.32 -36.41
N ARG A 1117 -26.66 7.30 -36.90
CA ARG A 1117 -26.05 7.11 -38.27
C ARG A 1117 -24.69 7.83 -38.52
N ARG A 1118 -23.78 7.41 -39.43
CA ARG A 1118 -23.71 6.26 -40.40
C ARG A 1118 -22.25 5.97 -40.88
N GLN A 1119 -22.08 4.87 -41.63
CA GLN A 1119 -20.95 4.48 -42.52
C GLN A 1119 -19.59 4.15 -41.84
N LEU A 1120 -18.82 3.09 -42.13
CA LEU A 1120 -18.65 2.05 -43.19
C LEU A 1120 -17.44 2.26 -44.12
N ILE A 1121 -16.46 1.32 -44.03
CA ILE A 1121 -15.59 0.82 -45.12
C ILE A 1121 -14.58 1.85 -45.72
N SER A 1122 -13.29 1.59 -45.90
CA SER A 1122 -12.40 0.46 -45.57
C SER A 1122 -10.93 0.87 -45.71
N HIS A 1123 -10.00 0.18 -45.03
CA HIS A 1123 -8.79 -0.34 -45.68
C HIS A 1123 -8.18 -1.47 -44.83
N ALA A 1124 -7.63 -2.50 -45.46
CA ALA A 1124 -6.99 -3.61 -44.79
C ALA A 1124 -5.59 -3.86 -45.38
N SER A 1125 -4.59 -4.06 -44.52
CA SER A 1125 -3.53 -5.05 -44.75
C SER A 1125 -2.65 -5.32 -43.51
N ALA A 1126 -2.56 -6.62 -43.19
CA ALA A 1126 -1.35 -7.32 -42.76
C ALA A 1126 -0.61 -6.98 -41.44
N ARG A 1127 -0.49 -8.03 -40.61
CA ARG A 1127 0.62 -8.36 -39.67
C ARG A 1127 0.76 -7.52 -38.38
N ARG A 1128 0.24 -8.07 -37.28
CA ARG A 1128 0.99 -8.28 -36.03
C ARG A 1128 0.58 -9.62 -35.38
N ASN A 1129 1.45 -10.18 -34.55
CA ASN A 1129 1.41 -11.59 -34.16
C ASN A 1129 0.62 -11.86 -32.87
N GLU A 1130 0.21 -13.11 -32.70
CA GLU A 1130 -0.37 -13.66 -31.47
C GLU A 1130 0.72 -13.85 -30.40
N SER A 1131 0.74 -13.05 -29.31
CA SER A 1131 1.43 -13.42 -28.06
C SER A 1131 1.17 -12.48 -26.85
N GLU A 1132 0.00 -11.88 -26.67
CA GLU A 1132 -0.20 -10.95 -25.53
C GLU A 1132 -1.64 -10.92 -24.96
N CYS A 1133 -2.16 -12.08 -24.54
CA CYS A 1133 -3.36 -12.15 -23.69
C CYS A 1133 -3.41 -13.43 -22.84
N ALA A 1134 -2.66 -13.45 -21.74
CA ALA A 1134 -2.79 -14.43 -20.66
C ALA A 1134 -2.35 -13.78 -19.34
N ILE A 1135 -3.04 -14.10 -18.24
CA ILE A 1135 -2.84 -13.57 -16.88
C ILE A 1135 -3.30 -12.11 -16.70
N GLN A 1136 -4.62 -11.95 -16.51
CA GLN A 1136 -5.14 -11.31 -15.30
C GLN A 1136 -5.82 -12.39 -14.44
#